data_AF-A0AAW0F471-F1
#
_entry.id   AF-A0AAW0F471-F1
#
_cell.length_a   1.000
_cell.length_b   1.000
_cell.length_c   1.000
_cell.angle_alpha   90.00
_cell.angle_beta   90.00
_cell.angle_gamma   90.00
#
_symmetry.space_group_name_H-M   'P 1'
#
loop_
_entity.id
_entity.type
_entity.pdbx_description
1 polymer ?
#
loop_
_entity_poly.entity_id
_entity_poly.type
_entity_poly.pdbx_seq_one_letter_code
_entity_poly.pdbx_strand_id
1 'polypeptide(L)'
;MSGAEVPQDEAALAPQLSHLLAADSVSGVLIFLAQDAIVDDPDARLLALGEVFAHIHALPATDVAAPSPPPLHGPRWRWADVVMRGVTDPWSRIRSLAAPVMADLLTAEVELVQRRRRRHGSGSCNSSAAPTPSSGTPRSSSATAATTPRGVRKGRKGEPQAAAASASPESVSGPLDYVWRRWRGTTLWYEQDGIVRVLAKLYNRSGTPAGDALRTDEAGLRCLLLNIVFPALRNPQLPVRESAAVVLGILADRRRRTSLSPAITCFVVDHVCRTLAQVPAPVRSGAQATSVVLEDTRVLEGNLLALNELVDAGVMDAESFDVIPLLLRLSSYPASSVRQYVAQILRPPSPSVFAYLMQRLCEHHNCMPRHADGDGDDDGDVELSWQRLETVMMALQQHLLYLHSTSAPMDDGFPVSCDTRGILTPAIFATSLSVVFQATHSPRFEVARMGLQLFPLLQQLSFRFGPLAALPRICETCCGVSGCVQAELNRLAASGDAATLARAQTYVATYVVPAMWWFLTIRRLVAEVRHEQQPVETRAQVEDAVRPYATLEQVRFASQPHLGGGGDDVVVVVPPCAASTCALLPLVTYSAGVMDAEEWHRCVDVLLAPSWWAGLLTDPARRELARIGPDFVRAVHRRGTGDEMRRVVELVPTLTAALAAAPTHQQCLLVAMIRVAVVAHTASTAAAEERALAFVYHAAYAAPALVEGGDAVPLGHVWLKQVMPTQEAVPTAVLWGEPAAEMTGESMVLVESNSAVFEALERTCYRQLYRSPQTEPVVLRELRTLMVSLSRPSAGVPSGTYADSYAAALAAVFGRLERVCPGWWETEDAAAATAAAATADASRCDDDECWDDWDADADEDGAAQGIYAAEEMRNAAAVVSVLRERAGLWMAARDQAAAEDRYRTELTVLASA
;
A
#
# COMPACT_ATOMS: atom_id res chain seq x y z
N MET A 1 49.11 21.02 -53.78
CA MET A 1 49.76 22.32 -53.49
C MET A 1 48.96 22.97 -52.36
N SER A 2 48.86 22.32 -51.20
CA SER A 2 49.75 22.52 -50.05
C SER A 2 49.65 23.94 -49.48
N GLY A 3 48.77 24.10 -48.50
CA GLY A 3 48.68 25.27 -47.64
C GLY A 3 48.45 24.80 -46.21
N ALA A 4 49.53 24.34 -45.59
CA ALA A 4 49.78 24.09 -44.17
C ALA A 4 48.57 23.93 -43.23
N GLU A 5 48.33 22.68 -42.81
CA GLU A 5 47.86 22.41 -41.45
C GLU A 5 48.84 23.06 -40.47
N VAL A 6 48.38 24.10 -39.79
CA VAL A 6 48.99 24.58 -38.56
C VAL A 6 48.31 23.83 -37.42
N PRO A 7 49.02 22.98 -36.66
CA PRO A 7 48.50 22.51 -35.39
C PRO A 7 48.57 23.68 -34.40
N GLN A 8 47.41 24.27 -34.09
CA GLN A 8 47.18 24.89 -32.79
C GLN A 8 46.40 23.81 -32.02
N ASP A 9 46.97 22.95 -31.16
CA ASP A 9 47.92 23.21 -30.06
C ASP A 9 47.61 24.49 -29.27
N GLU A 10 46.32 24.71 -29.03
CA GLU A 10 45.81 25.48 -27.90
C GLU A 10 44.75 24.69 -27.09
N ALA A 11 44.89 23.36 -27.02
CA ALA A 11 44.52 22.67 -25.79
C ALA A 11 45.65 22.93 -24.78
N ALA A 12 45.74 24.16 -24.29
CA ALA A 12 46.51 24.44 -23.09
C ALA A 12 45.99 23.48 -22.03
N LEU A 13 46.78 22.44 -21.72
CA LEU A 13 46.49 21.37 -20.79
C LEU A 13 45.78 21.97 -19.57
N ALA A 14 44.46 21.88 -19.55
CA ALA A 14 43.70 22.20 -18.37
C ALA A 14 44.31 21.31 -17.27
N PRO A 15 44.88 21.89 -16.20
CA PRO A 15 45.52 21.10 -15.17
C PRO A 15 44.51 20.09 -14.66
N GLN A 16 44.87 18.80 -14.72
CA GLN A 16 44.01 17.73 -14.22
C GLN A 16 43.62 18.05 -12.78
N LEU A 17 42.37 17.79 -12.40
CA LEU A 17 41.82 18.14 -11.10
C LEU A 17 42.71 17.66 -9.94
N SER A 18 43.30 16.47 -10.06
CA SER A 18 44.27 15.91 -9.13
C SER A 18 45.48 16.81 -8.86
N HIS A 19 46.03 17.49 -9.88
CA HIS A 19 47.15 18.42 -9.74
C HIS A 19 46.72 19.72 -9.04
N LEU A 20 45.50 20.19 -9.30
CA LEU A 20 44.93 21.37 -8.64
C LEU A 20 44.65 21.14 -7.16
N LEU A 21 44.15 19.95 -6.82
CA LEU A 21 43.91 19.51 -5.45
C LEU A 21 45.22 19.31 -4.69
N ALA A 22 46.23 18.69 -5.32
CA ALA A 22 47.58 18.54 -4.74
C ALA A 22 48.26 19.91 -4.48
N ALA A 23 47.98 20.91 -5.32
CA ALA A 23 48.46 22.28 -5.15
C ALA A 23 47.58 23.13 -4.22
N ASP A 24 46.49 22.58 -3.66
CA ASP A 24 45.53 23.29 -2.81
C ASP A 24 44.95 24.58 -3.45
N SER A 25 44.85 24.61 -4.78
CA SER A 25 44.49 25.81 -5.54
C SER A 25 42.97 25.95 -5.68
N VAL A 26 42.34 26.64 -4.72
CA VAL A 26 40.88 26.93 -4.73
C VAL A 26 40.46 27.65 -6.02
N SER A 27 41.20 28.68 -6.42
CA SER A 27 40.90 29.44 -7.65
C SER A 27 41.06 28.56 -8.90
N GLY A 28 42.06 27.68 -8.93
CA GLY A 28 42.24 26.72 -10.03
C GLY A 28 41.09 25.73 -10.14
N VAL A 29 40.62 25.18 -9.00
CA VAL A 29 39.47 24.27 -8.97
C VAL A 29 38.17 24.98 -9.38
N LEU A 30 37.96 26.22 -8.96
CA LEU A 30 36.79 27.01 -9.40
C LEU A 30 36.80 27.27 -10.91
N ILE A 31 37.97 27.47 -11.52
CA ILE A 31 38.11 27.63 -12.97
C ILE A 31 37.86 26.28 -13.67
N PHE A 32 38.41 25.18 -13.13
CA PHE A 32 38.19 23.83 -13.66
C PHE A 32 36.70 23.45 -13.68
N LEU A 33 35.98 23.68 -12.57
CA LEU A 33 34.54 23.41 -12.47
C LEU A 33 33.67 24.34 -13.33
N ALA A 34 34.24 25.39 -13.91
CA ALA A 34 33.55 26.31 -14.82
C ALA A 34 33.80 26.01 -16.31
N GLN A 35 34.54 24.94 -16.63
CA GLN A 35 34.78 24.52 -18.02
C GLN A 35 33.51 23.91 -18.62
N ASP A 36 33.20 24.24 -19.88
CA ASP A 36 31.99 23.78 -20.57
C ASP A 36 31.83 22.24 -20.53
N ALA A 37 32.92 21.49 -20.70
CA ALA A 37 32.93 20.02 -20.63
C ALA A 37 32.52 19.46 -19.25
N ILE A 38 32.72 20.22 -18.17
CA ILE A 38 32.30 19.86 -16.80
C ILE A 38 30.95 20.50 -16.47
N VAL A 39 30.59 21.59 -17.16
CA VAL A 39 29.34 22.31 -16.89
C VAL A 39 28.15 21.59 -17.52
N ASP A 40 28.33 21.05 -18.72
CA ASP A 40 27.25 20.44 -19.50
C ASP A 40 27.03 18.95 -19.17
N ASP A 41 27.99 18.31 -18.49
CA ASP A 41 27.92 16.90 -18.07
C ASP A 41 27.73 16.78 -16.54
N PRO A 42 26.53 16.38 -16.06
CA PRO A 42 26.26 16.23 -14.64
C PRO A 42 27.08 15.11 -13.97
N ASP A 43 27.45 14.06 -14.69
CA ASP A 43 28.20 12.93 -14.15
C ASP A 43 29.68 13.28 -14.01
N ALA A 44 30.26 13.96 -15.01
CA ALA A 44 31.62 14.50 -14.91
C ALA A 44 31.74 15.52 -13.77
N ARG A 45 30.74 16.38 -13.61
CA ARG A 45 30.69 17.34 -12.50
C ARG A 45 30.56 16.66 -11.14
N LEU A 46 29.73 15.63 -11.04
CA LEU A 46 29.55 14.86 -9.81
C LEU A 46 30.86 14.17 -9.39
N LEU A 47 31.58 13.56 -10.34
CA LEU A 47 32.89 12.95 -10.10
C LEU A 47 33.92 13.98 -9.64
N ALA A 48 34.02 15.10 -10.36
CA ALA A 48 34.93 16.19 -10.01
C ALA A 48 34.67 16.75 -8.60
N LEU A 49 33.41 17.04 -8.28
CA LEU A 49 33.04 17.50 -6.93
C LEU A 49 33.27 16.41 -5.87
N GLY A 50 33.06 15.15 -6.20
CA GLY A 50 33.37 14.01 -5.33
C GLY A 50 34.86 13.96 -4.94
N GLU A 51 35.77 14.12 -5.91
CA GLU A 51 37.21 14.20 -5.67
C GLU A 51 37.60 15.40 -4.80
N VAL A 52 37.01 16.57 -5.06
CA VAL A 52 37.22 17.78 -4.26
C VAL A 52 36.76 17.55 -2.81
N PHE A 53 35.60 16.94 -2.59
CA PHE A 53 35.07 16.70 -1.25
C PHE A 53 35.93 15.67 -0.50
N ALA A 54 36.39 14.61 -1.17
CA ALA A 54 37.33 13.65 -0.60
C ALA A 54 38.63 14.34 -0.13
N HIS A 55 39.17 15.27 -0.94
CA HIS A 55 40.33 16.08 -0.57
C HIS A 55 40.06 16.95 0.67
N ILE A 56 38.91 17.63 0.73
CA ILE A 56 38.52 18.47 1.88
C ILE A 56 38.42 17.63 3.17
N HIS A 57 37.89 16.41 3.09
CA HIS A 57 37.79 15.51 4.24
C HIS A 57 39.16 15.00 4.71
N ALA A 58 40.12 14.81 3.79
CA ALA A 58 41.49 14.36 4.10
C ALA A 58 42.36 15.43 4.80
N LEU A 59 42.04 16.73 4.65
CA LEU A 59 42.76 17.82 5.33
C LEU A 59 42.58 17.75 6.85
N PRO A 60 43.58 18.03 7.70
CA PRO A 60 43.42 17.98 9.16
C PRO A 60 42.37 18.98 9.68
N ALA A 61 41.58 18.57 10.69
CA ALA A 61 40.49 19.38 11.26
C ALA A 61 40.98 20.52 12.19
N THR A 62 42.25 20.50 12.60
CA THR A 62 42.87 21.51 13.47
C THR A 62 44.36 21.61 13.21
N ASP A 63 44.88 22.82 13.02
CA ASP A 63 46.31 23.10 13.18
C ASP A 63 46.68 22.95 14.66
N VAL A 64 47.50 21.94 14.95
CA VAL A 64 48.15 21.77 16.23
C VAL A 64 49.31 22.76 16.29
N ALA A 65 49.22 23.69 17.24
CA ALA A 65 50.32 24.46 17.82
C ALA A 65 51.19 25.32 16.87
N ALA A 66 50.78 26.57 16.64
CA ALA A 66 51.70 27.66 16.29
C ALA A 66 51.38 28.93 17.11
N PRO A 67 52.39 29.70 17.57
CA PRO A 67 52.22 30.88 18.44
C PRO A 67 51.81 32.15 17.68
N SER A 68 51.10 32.01 16.55
CA SER A 68 50.54 33.11 15.76
C SER A 68 49.09 33.40 16.18
N PRO A 69 48.56 34.63 15.98
CA PRO A 69 47.14 34.89 16.20
C PRO A 69 46.32 33.87 15.41
N PRO A 70 45.32 33.21 16.03
CA PRO A 70 44.55 32.17 15.34
C PRO A 70 43.88 32.79 14.11
N PRO A 71 43.96 32.15 12.92
CA PRO A 71 43.33 32.66 11.72
C PRO A 71 41.83 32.85 11.95
N LEU A 72 41.23 33.86 11.30
CA LEU A 72 39.82 34.24 11.42
C LEU A 72 38.86 33.09 11.09
N HIS A 73 39.28 32.16 10.25
CA HIS A 73 38.58 30.94 9.87
C HIS A 73 39.52 29.72 9.90
N GLY A 74 38.98 28.51 9.95
CA GLY A 74 39.72 27.26 9.88
C GLY A 74 40.34 26.98 8.50
N PRO A 75 41.34 26.09 8.40
CA PRO A 75 42.08 25.83 7.16
C PRO A 75 41.19 25.25 6.05
N ARG A 76 40.13 24.52 6.41
CA ARG A 76 39.16 23.96 5.46
C ARG A 76 38.19 25.01 4.89
N TRP A 77 38.00 26.15 5.54
CA TRP A 77 37.01 27.17 5.15
C TRP A 77 37.33 27.86 3.81
N ARG A 78 38.60 27.86 3.38
CA ARG A 78 38.99 28.36 2.04
C ARG A 78 38.24 27.67 0.89
N TRP A 79 37.76 26.45 1.12
CA TRP A 79 37.00 25.67 0.14
C TRP A 79 35.49 25.95 0.14
N ALA A 80 34.99 26.81 1.03
CA ALA A 80 33.55 27.07 1.18
C ALA A 80 32.90 27.50 -0.15
N ASP A 81 33.55 28.36 -0.94
CA ASP A 81 33.01 28.80 -2.23
C ASP A 81 32.92 27.66 -3.27
N VAL A 82 33.83 26.70 -3.23
CA VAL A 82 33.81 25.52 -4.12
C VAL A 82 32.67 24.58 -3.71
N VAL A 83 32.54 24.31 -2.42
CA VAL A 83 31.45 23.47 -1.90
C VAL A 83 30.09 24.15 -2.14
N MET A 84 29.99 25.47 -1.96
CA MET A 84 28.77 26.21 -2.24
C MET A 84 28.34 26.13 -3.70
N ARG A 85 29.25 26.00 -4.67
CA ARG A 85 28.85 25.73 -6.07
C ARG A 85 28.13 24.41 -6.22
N GLY A 86 28.58 23.38 -5.50
CA GLY A 86 27.87 22.09 -5.44
C GLY A 86 26.52 22.20 -4.72
N VAL A 87 26.44 23.02 -3.66
CA VAL A 87 25.17 23.29 -2.94
C VAL A 87 24.17 24.00 -3.82
N THR A 88 24.61 24.94 -4.65
CA THR A 88 23.75 25.73 -5.55
C THR A 88 23.64 25.13 -6.96
N ASP A 89 24.01 23.86 -7.13
CA ASP A 89 24.02 23.20 -8.44
C ASP A 89 22.57 22.93 -8.94
N PRO A 90 22.28 23.05 -10.25
CA PRO A 90 20.96 22.70 -10.79
C PRO A 90 20.56 21.22 -10.57
N TRP A 91 21.52 20.30 -10.45
CA TRP A 91 21.27 18.87 -10.30
C TRP A 91 21.14 18.44 -8.84
N SER A 92 20.01 17.80 -8.49
CA SER A 92 19.68 17.42 -7.11
C SER A 92 20.67 16.41 -6.49
N ARG A 93 21.26 15.52 -7.30
CA ARG A 93 22.27 14.54 -6.86
C ARG A 93 23.56 15.24 -6.37
N ILE A 94 23.99 16.27 -7.09
CA ILE A 94 25.17 17.07 -6.73
C ILE A 94 24.89 17.88 -5.46
N ARG A 95 23.73 18.53 -5.36
CA ARG A 95 23.32 19.25 -4.13
C ARG A 95 23.29 18.34 -2.91
N SER A 96 22.78 17.12 -3.08
CA SER A 96 22.68 16.13 -2.00
C SER A 96 24.06 15.67 -1.50
N LEU A 97 25.06 15.62 -2.38
CA LEU A 97 26.45 15.32 -2.04
C LEU A 97 27.16 16.50 -1.36
N ALA A 98 26.93 17.72 -1.84
CA ALA A 98 27.61 18.93 -1.34
C ALA A 98 27.07 19.43 0.01
N ALA A 99 25.76 19.26 0.27
CA ALA A 99 25.13 19.82 1.46
C ALA A 99 25.70 19.31 2.80
N PRO A 100 26.01 18.00 2.99
CA PRO A 100 26.69 17.50 4.18
C PRO A 100 28.08 18.12 4.39
N VAL A 101 28.86 18.28 3.31
CA VAL A 101 30.22 18.84 3.35
C VAL A 101 30.19 20.30 3.76
N MET A 102 29.24 21.08 3.23
CA MET A 102 29.08 22.48 3.64
C MET A 102 28.64 22.60 5.11
N ALA A 103 27.76 21.72 5.57
CA ALA A 103 27.38 21.66 6.97
C ALA A 103 28.58 21.30 7.89
N ASP A 104 29.50 20.44 7.45
CA ASP A 104 30.76 20.14 8.16
C ASP A 104 31.65 21.38 8.30
N LEU A 105 31.84 22.13 7.21
CA LEU A 105 32.63 23.36 7.23
C LEU A 105 32.03 24.38 8.20
N LEU A 106 30.70 24.60 8.13
CA LEU A 106 30.00 25.50 9.05
C LEU A 106 30.08 25.05 10.50
N THR A 107 29.97 23.73 10.76
CA THR A 107 30.10 23.16 12.11
C THR A 107 31.48 23.47 12.69
N ALA A 108 32.54 23.25 11.91
CA ALA A 108 33.92 23.53 12.33
C ALA A 108 34.15 25.01 12.66
N GLU A 109 33.59 25.93 11.86
CA GLU A 109 33.65 27.36 12.13
C GLU A 109 32.92 27.75 13.42
N VAL A 110 31.75 27.16 13.66
CA VAL A 110 30.98 27.36 14.91
C VAL A 110 31.80 26.88 16.11
N GLU A 111 32.46 25.73 16.02
CA GLU A 111 33.35 25.25 17.09
C GLU A 111 34.53 26.20 17.33
N LEU A 112 35.11 26.79 16.28
CA LEU A 112 36.19 27.76 16.41
C LEU A 112 35.72 29.03 17.14
N VAL A 113 34.53 29.55 16.80
CA VAL A 113 33.92 30.70 17.49
C VAL A 113 33.66 30.38 18.97
N GLN A 114 33.18 29.17 19.28
CA GLN A 114 33.01 28.73 20.67
C GLN A 114 34.33 28.67 21.43
N ARG A 115 35.39 28.12 20.82
CA ARG A 115 36.72 28.06 21.42
C ARG A 115 37.26 29.46 21.72
N ARG A 116 37.03 30.44 20.83
CA ARG A 116 37.41 31.86 21.06
C ARG A 116 36.61 32.48 22.21
N ARG A 117 35.29 32.27 22.24
CA ARG A 117 34.44 32.72 23.36
C ARG A 117 34.91 32.17 24.71
N ARG A 118 35.28 30.88 24.78
CA ARG A 118 35.82 30.27 26.00
C ARG A 118 37.17 30.88 26.41
N ARG A 119 38.05 31.20 25.46
CA ARG A 119 39.35 31.83 25.72
C ARG A 119 39.21 33.28 26.19
N HIS A 120 38.27 34.04 25.64
CA HIS A 120 38.02 35.43 26.05
C HIS A 120 37.15 35.56 27.31
N GLY A 121 36.27 34.60 27.60
CA GLY A 121 35.49 34.54 28.84
C GLY A 121 36.29 34.10 30.08
N SER A 122 37.44 33.45 29.90
CA SER A 122 38.31 32.99 30.99
C SER A 122 39.31 34.04 31.49
N GLY A 123 39.26 35.26 30.96
CA GLY A 123 40.20 36.35 31.30
C GLY A 123 39.77 37.26 32.46
N SER A 124 38.61 37.04 33.07
CA SER A 124 38.09 37.87 34.16
C SER A 124 37.72 37.04 35.39
N CYS A 125 38.73 36.41 35.99
CA CYS A 125 38.64 35.87 37.34
C CYS A 125 39.93 36.15 38.09
N ASN A 126 40.01 37.34 38.68
CA ASN A 126 40.76 37.58 39.90
C ASN A 126 39.88 38.32 40.89
N SER A 127 40.01 37.92 42.16
CA SER A 127 39.42 38.45 43.40
C SER A 127 37.97 38.10 43.78
N SER A 128 37.90 37.12 44.69
CA SER A 128 37.33 37.19 46.04
C SER A 128 35.84 36.88 46.29
N ALA A 129 35.70 35.84 47.13
CA ALA A 129 34.77 35.68 48.26
C ALA A 129 33.31 35.27 47.98
N ALA A 130 33.00 34.09 48.51
CA ALA A 130 31.66 33.63 48.87
C ALA A 130 30.91 34.70 49.71
N PRO A 131 29.56 34.69 49.72
CA PRO A 131 28.89 33.81 50.68
C PRO A 131 27.60 33.13 50.20
N THR A 132 27.24 32.15 51.02
CA THR A 132 26.02 31.34 51.16
C THR A 132 24.67 32.08 51.12
N PRO A 133 23.54 31.32 50.98
CA PRO A 133 22.23 31.84 50.60
C PRO A 133 21.42 32.34 51.82
N SER A 134 20.60 33.37 51.61
CA SER A 134 19.54 33.73 52.57
C SER A 134 18.25 34.13 51.86
N SER A 135 17.19 33.46 52.30
CA SER A 135 15.76 33.71 52.09
C SER A 135 15.33 35.17 52.24
N GLY A 136 14.36 35.60 51.44
CA GLY A 136 13.56 36.80 51.73
C GLY A 136 12.70 37.27 50.56
N THR A 137 11.46 36.77 50.48
CA THR A 137 10.29 37.59 50.07
C THR A 137 10.15 38.80 51.03
N PRO A 138 9.46 39.93 50.70
CA PRO A 138 8.23 39.98 49.89
C PRO A 138 7.95 41.26 49.02
N ARG A 139 6.89 41.14 48.22
CA ARG A 139 5.81 42.13 47.96
C ARG A 139 6.06 43.47 47.21
N SER A 140 5.47 43.50 46.01
CA SER A 140 4.41 44.43 45.52
C SER A 140 4.54 45.96 45.67
N SER A 141 4.49 46.67 44.53
CA SER A 141 3.56 47.77 44.15
C SER A 141 4.19 48.54 42.98
N SER A 142 3.66 48.45 41.76
CA SER A 142 2.62 49.29 41.15
C SER A 142 2.99 50.76 40.92
N ALA A 143 2.70 51.20 39.69
CA ALA A 143 2.36 52.56 39.27
C ALA A 143 3.47 53.41 38.60
N THR A 144 3.35 53.49 37.27
CA THR A 144 3.27 54.72 36.45
C THR A 144 4.22 55.89 36.74
N ALA A 145 5.00 56.30 35.73
CA ALA A 145 4.61 57.41 34.83
C ALA A 145 5.80 57.84 33.96
N ALA A 146 5.47 58.15 32.71
CA ALA A 146 6.35 58.76 31.74
C ALA A 146 6.82 60.15 32.19
N THR A 147 8.05 60.54 31.81
CA THR A 147 8.32 61.83 31.15
C THR A 147 9.78 61.92 30.72
N THR A 148 9.97 62.18 29.42
CA THR A 148 11.15 62.85 28.86
C THR A 148 11.43 64.19 29.55
N PRO A 149 12.68 64.67 29.47
CA PRO A 149 12.81 66.01 28.89
C PRO A 149 13.95 66.12 27.86
N ARG A 150 13.66 66.95 26.87
CA ARG A 150 14.55 67.46 25.81
C ARG A 150 15.12 68.80 26.30
N GLY A 151 16.42 69.03 26.20
CA GLY A 151 17.01 70.34 26.56
C GLY A 151 18.49 70.45 26.19
N VAL A 152 18.79 71.37 25.28
CA VAL A 152 20.07 71.59 24.56
C VAL A 152 20.98 72.58 25.30
N ARG A 153 22.30 72.36 25.33
CA ARG A 153 23.29 73.47 25.19
C ARG A 153 24.71 73.02 24.81
N LYS A 154 25.33 73.87 23.96
CA LYS A 154 26.61 73.80 23.24
C LYS A 154 27.88 73.70 24.11
N GLY A 155 28.81 72.83 23.70
CA GLY A 155 30.08 73.18 23.04
C GLY A 155 31.35 73.41 23.88
N ARG A 156 32.38 72.55 23.70
CA ARG A 156 33.80 72.94 23.51
C ARG A 156 34.64 71.77 22.97
N LYS A 157 35.69 72.13 22.21
CA LYS A 157 36.57 71.33 21.35
C LYS A 157 37.57 70.42 22.11
N GLY A 158 37.88 69.26 21.49
CA GLY A 158 39.24 68.82 21.19
C GLY A 158 39.85 67.71 22.05
N GLU A 159 39.84 66.45 21.57
CA GLU A 159 41.02 65.60 21.32
C GLU A 159 40.60 64.19 20.82
N PRO A 160 41.37 63.54 19.92
CA PRO A 160 41.04 62.21 19.40
C PRO A 160 41.70 61.14 20.29
N GLN A 161 40.90 60.36 21.03
CA GLN A 161 41.39 59.16 21.69
C GLN A 161 40.59 57.95 21.24
N ALA A 162 41.31 57.08 20.53
CA ALA A 162 41.09 55.67 20.26
C ALA A 162 39.68 55.13 20.52
N ALA A 163 38.98 54.82 19.42
CA ALA A 163 37.89 53.87 19.43
C ALA A 163 38.39 52.53 19.98
N ALA A 164 38.22 52.32 21.29
CA ALA A 164 38.07 50.99 21.84
C ALA A 164 36.76 50.46 21.25
N ALA A 165 36.88 49.68 20.16
CA ALA A 165 35.78 48.90 19.64
C ALA A 165 35.23 48.07 20.80
N SER A 166 34.07 48.47 21.31
CA SER A 166 33.27 47.65 22.21
C SER A 166 32.89 46.40 21.42
N ALA A 167 33.71 45.35 21.55
CA ALA A 167 33.45 44.06 20.94
C ALA A 167 32.11 43.57 21.50
N SER A 168 31.06 43.68 20.70
CA SER A 168 29.84 42.95 20.95
C SER A 168 30.21 41.47 21.05
N PRO A 169 29.59 40.69 21.97
CA PRO A 169 29.89 39.27 22.06
C PRO A 169 29.64 38.61 20.70
N GLU A 170 30.70 38.14 20.03
CA GLU A 170 30.66 37.53 18.70
C GLU A 170 29.59 36.44 18.66
N SER A 171 28.48 36.62 17.93
CA SER A 171 27.38 35.63 17.89
C SER A 171 27.88 34.23 17.50
N VAL A 172 27.39 33.16 18.15
CA VAL A 172 27.73 31.77 17.77
C VAL A 172 27.27 31.48 16.34
N SER A 173 26.20 32.15 15.91
CA SER A 173 25.68 32.09 14.55
C SER A 173 26.48 32.94 13.55
N GLY A 174 27.56 33.62 13.93
CA GLY A 174 28.38 34.44 13.02
C GLY A 174 28.82 33.73 11.73
N PRO A 175 29.21 32.43 11.75
CA PRO A 175 29.55 31.69 10.52
C PRO A 175 28.40 31.57 9.50
N LEU A 176 27.15 31.69 9.95
CA LEU A 176 25.98 31.67 9.06
C LEU A 176 25.83 32.99 8.27
N ASP A 177 26.55 34.08 8.59
CA ASP A 177 26.56 35.32 7.78
C ASP A 177 27.00 35.08 6.35
N TYR A 178 27.83 34.07 6.12
CA TYR A 178 28.18 33.60 4.79
C TYR A 178 26.95 33.05 4.05
N VAL A 179 26.18 32.18 4.71
CA VAL A 179 24.94 31.60 4.16
C VAL A 179 23.88 32.68 3.93
N TRP A 180 23.71 33.63 4.85
CA TRP A 180 22.78 34.76 4.69
C TRP A 180 23.14 35.64 3.49
N ARG A 181 24.43 35.94 3.28
CA ARG A 181 24.87 36.70 2.10
C ARG A 181 24.59 35.96 0.81
N ARG A 182 24.80 34.65 0.77
CA ARG A 182 24.51 33.81 -0.39
C ARG A 182 23.01 33.76 -0.67
N TRP A 183 22.18 33.49 0.34
CA TRP A 183 20.71 33.50 0.23
C TRP A 183 20.15 34.80 -0.37
N ARG A 184 20.66 35.97 0.05
CA ARG A 184 20.22 37.27 -0.49
C ARG A 184 20.61 37.48 -1.96
N GLY A 185 21.66 36.81 -2.43
CA GLY A 185 22.17 36.94 -3.80
C GLY A 185 21.57 35.93 -4.78
N THR A 186 20.90 34.89 -4.30
CA THR A 186 20.33 33.81 -5.13
C THR A 186 18.89 34.10 -5.52
N THR A 187 18.59 34.01 -6.82
CA THR A 187 17.23 34.17 -7.37
C THR A 187 16.64 32.86 -7.89
N LEU A 188 17.48 31.84 -8.10
CA LEU A 188 17.08 30.56 -8.68
C LEU A 188 16.65 29.60 -7.56
N TRP A 189 15.55 28.89 -7.80
CA TRP A 189 14.90 28.07 -6.76
C TRP A 189 15.77 26.92 -6.28
N TYR A 190 16.58 26.32 -7.16
CA TYR A 190 17.43 25.17 -6.81
C TYR A 190 18.61 25.59 -5.92
N GLU A 191 19.09 26.83 -6.05
CA GLU A 191 20.10 27.40 -5.17
C GLU A 191 19.52 27.62 -3.77
N GLN A 192 18.30 28.13 -3.71
CA GLN A 192 17.55 28.34 -2.48
C GLN A 192 17.25 26.99 -1.78
N ASP A 193 16.80 25.97 -2.52
CA ASP A 193 16.61 24.60 -2.01
C ASP A 193 17.92 24.04 -1.42
N GLY A 194 19.02 24.15 -2.16
CA GLY A 194 20.34 23.71 -1.70
C GLY A 194 20.78 24.36 -0.39
N ILE A 195 20.63 25.68 -0.29
CA ILE A 195 20.95 26.44 0.93
C ILE A 195 20.10 25.97 2.12
N VAL A 196 18.79 25.79 1.92
CA VAL A 196 17.89 25.33 2.99
C VAL A 196 18.22 23.90 3.42
N ARG A 197 18.60 23.00 2.49
CA ARG A 197 19.08 21.65 2.81
C ARG A 197 20.37 21.64 3.63
N VAL A 198 21.32 22.55 3.36
CA VAL A 198 22.51 22.73 4.20
C VAL A 198 22.12 23.10 5.63
N LEU A 199 21.16 24.02 5.79
CA LEU A 199 20.67 24.42 7.11
C LEU A 199 19.98 23.25 7.82
N ALA A 200 19.18 22.45 7.11
CA ALA A 200 18.59 21.23 7.66
C ALA A 200 19.68 20.30 8.19
N LYS A 201 20.72 20.01 7.40
CA LYS A 201 21.85 19.14 7.81
C LYS A 201 22.64 19.72 8.99
N LEU A 202 22.86 21.02 9.03
CA LEU A 202 23.58 21.69 10.12
C LEU A 202 22.82 21.59 11.45
N TYR A 203 21.54 21.99 11.45
CA TYR A 203 20.71 21.97 12.66
C TYR A 203 20.31 20.55 13.09
N ASN A 204 20.35 19.57 12.20
CA ASN A 204 20.09 18.16 12.52
C ASN A 204 21.20 17.51 13.38
N ARG A 205 22.38 18.12 13.52
CA ARG A 205 23.53 17.58 14.28
C ARG A 205 23.44 17.82 15.79
N SER A 206 22.25 17.60 16.36
CA SER A 206 22.01 17.70 17.80
C SER A 206 22.88 16.70 18.58
N GLY A 207 23.49 17.13 19.68
CA GLY A 207 24.42 16.34 20.48
C GLY A 207 25.91 16.57 20.15
N THR A 208 26.21 17.49 19.22
CA THR A 208 27.55 18.05 19.05
C THR A 208 27.64 19.41 19.73
N PRO A 209 28.80 19.80 20.30
CA PRO A 209 28.96 21.11 20.94
C PRO A 209 28.57 22.29 20.04
N ALA A 210 28.89 22.20 18.73
CA ALA A 210 28.49 23.19 17.73
C ALA A 210 26.98 23.25 17.49
N GLY A 211 26.34 22.10 17.25
CA GLY A 211 24.90 22.02 17.02
C GLY A 211 24.10 22.52 18.24
N ASP A 212 24.52 22.15 19.44
CA ASP A 212 23.85 22.54 20.68
C ASP A 212 23.91 24.07 20.88
N ALA A 213 25.07 24.69 20.64
CA ALA A 213 25.20 26.13 20.81
C ALA A 213 24.40 26.94 19.77
N LEU A 214 24.33 26.48 18.51
CA LEU A 214 23.47 27.09 17.49
C LEU A 214 21.99 27.05 17.91
N ARG A 215 21.56 25.97 18.57
CA ARG A 215 20.18 25.80 19.05
C ARG A 215 19.89 26.63 20.31
N THR A 216 20.91 27.04 21.06
CA THR A 216 20.76 27.97 22.20
C THR A 216 20.88 29.45 21.82
N ASP A 217 21.36 29.77 20.61
CA ASP A 217 21.51 31.15 20.14
C ASP A 217 20.17 31.70 19.61
N GLU A 218 19.34 32.21 20.52
CA GLU A 218 18.00 32.73 20.18
C GLU A 218 18.03 33.85 19.12
N ALA A 219 19.07 34.69 19.12
CA ALA A 219 19.20 35.78 18.15
C ALA A 219 19.45 35.22 16.74
N GLY A 220 20.35 34.26 16.62
CA GLY A 220 20.61 33.55 15.36
C GLY A 220 19.39 32.81 14.84
N LEU A 221 18.64 32.12 15.72
CA LEU A 221 17.41 31.41 15.36
C LEU A 221 16.31 32.36 14.88
N ARG A 222 16.12 33.52 15.52
CA ARG A 222 15.18 34.54 15.03
C ARG A 222 15.57 35.05 13.64
N CYS A 223 16.86 35.31 13.42
CA CYS A 223 17.37 35.72 12.12
C CYS A 223 17.18 34.64 11.04
N LEU A 224 17.35 33.36 11.39
CA LEU A 224 17.12 32.24 10.48
C LEU A 224 15.64 32.13 10.09
N LEU A 225 14.74 32.13 11.09
CA LEU A 225 13.30 31.97 10.89
C LEU A 225 12.73 33.09 10.02
N LEU A 226 13.04 34.35 10.35
CA LEU A 226 12.45 35.52 9.69
C LEU A 226 13.05 35.80 8.30
N ASN A 227 14.33 35.52 8.08
CA ASN A 227 15.00 35.90 6.83
C ASN A 227 15.12 34.77 5.81
N ILE A 228 15.03 33.50 6.23
CA ILE A 228 15.21 32.34 5.35
C ILE A 228 13.98 31.45 5.40
N VAL A 229 13.64 30.91 6.57
CA VAL A 229 12.68 29.80 6.66
C VAL A 229 11.25 30.23 6.30
N PHE A 230 10.70 31.27 6.94
CA PHE A 230 9.34 31.72 6.61
C PHE A 230 9.21 32.27 5.18
N PRO A 231 10.18 33.03 4.63
CA PRO A 231 10.18 33.36 3.20
C PRO A 231 10.24 32.12 2.29
N ALA A 232 11.02 31.11 2.64
CA ALA A 232 11.16 29.88 1.86
C ALA A 232 9.86 29.05 1.84
N LEU A 233 9.05 29.06 2.90
CA LEU A 233 7.72 28.45 2.91
C LEU A 233 6.75 29.08 1.91
N ARG A 234 7.00 30.32 1.49
CA ARG A 234 6.18 31.05 0.49
C ARG A 234 6.75 30.97 -0.92
N ASN A 235 7.81 30.18 -1.12
CA ASN A 235 8.47 30.07 -2.40
C ASN A 235 7.53 29.46 -3.46
N PRO A 236 7.57 29.93 -4.73
CA PRO A 236 6.76 29.36 -5.80
C PRO A 236 7.06 27.89 -6.09
N GLN A 237 8.24 27.38 -5.73
CA GLN A 237 8.68 26.02 -6.03
C GLN A 237 8.51 25.10 -4.81
N LEU A 238 7.82 23.97 -5.01
CA LEU A 238 7.54 22.99 -3.97
C LEU A 238 8.80 22.48 -3.24
N PRO A 239 9.92 22.13 -3.91
CA PRO A 239 11.09 21.59 -3.22
C PRO A 239 11.69 22.55 -2.16
N VAL A 240 11.62 23.86 -2.40
CA VAL A 240 12.10 24.87 -1.45
C VAL A 240 11.21 24.91 -0.20
N ARG A 241 9.89 24.76 -0.38
CA ARG A 241 8.90 24.75 0.71
C ARG A 241 9.03 23.50 1.57
N GLU A 242 9.19 22.33 0.95
CA GLU A 242 9.44 21.06 1.63
C GLU A 242 10.73 21.13 2.47
N SER A 243 11.84 21.57 1.87
CA SER A 243 13.10 21.75 2.59
C SER A 243 12.96 22.72 3.77
N ALA A 244 12.18 23.80 3.64
CA ALA A 244 11.94 24.76 4.71
C ALA A 244 11.06 24.20 5.83
N ALA A 245 10.03 23.42 5.49
CA ALA A 245 9.18 22.71 6.46
C ALA A 245 10.02 21.72 7.28
N VAL A 246 10.91 20.95 6.64
CA VAL A 246 11.83 20.02 7.31
C VAL A 246 12.75 20.76 8.28
N VAL A 247 13.28 21.94 7.91
CA VAL A 247 14.06 22.76 8.84
C VAL A 247 13.24 23.15 10.07
N LEU A 248 11.97 23.54 9.90
CA LEU A 248 11.09 23.84 11.04
C LEU A 248 10.84 22.62 11.93
N GLY A 249 10.57 21.46 11.35
CA GLY A 249 10.43 20.19 12.08
C GLY A 249 11.68 19.87 12.90
N ILE A 250 12.85 19.92 12.26
CA ILE A 250 14.16 19.71 12.93
C ILE A 250 14.37 20.68 14.07
N LEU A 251 14.02 21.96 13.89
CA LEU A 251 14.15 22.97 14.92
C LEU A 251 13.21 22.66 16.08
N ALA A 252 11.94 22.41 15.81
CA ALA A 252 10.89 22.27 16.82
C ALA A 252 10.91 20.93 17.58
N ASP A 253 11.52 19.88 17.02
CA ASP A 253 11.62 18.53 17.58
C ASP A 253 12.10 18.50 19.05
N ARG A 254 11.19 18.07 19.94
CA ARG A 254 11.37 18.00 21.39
C ARG A 254 12.05 16.71 21.86
N ARG A 255 12.20 15.70 21.01
CA ARG A 255 12.81 14.40 21.38
C ARG A 255 14.35 14.46 21.42
N ARG A 256 14.93 15.59 21.01
CA ARG A 256 16.38 15.82 21.02
C ARG A 256 16.87 16.26 22.39
N ARG A 257 18.07 15.81 22.77
CA ARG A 257 18.72 16.10 24.07
C ARG A 257 18.83 17.59 24.40
N THR A 258 18.86 18.45 23.39
CA THR A 258 18.81 19.92 23.51
C THR A 258 17.53 20.45 22.88
N SER A 259 16.43 20.43 23.63
CA SER A 259 15.17 21.05 23.21
C SER A 259 15.37 22.55 23.01
N LEU A 260 14.79 23.12 21.95
CA LEU A 260 14.76 24.58 21.78
C LEU A 260 14.10 25.27 22.98
N SER A 261 14.42 26.56 23.17
CA SER A 261 13.71 27.45 24.08
C SER A 261 12.20 27.36 23.79
N PRO A 262 11.33 27.10 24.79
CA PRO A 262 9.88 27.02 24.60
C PRO A 262 9.31 28.25 23.89
N ALA A 263 9.92 29.42 24.05
CA ALA A 263 9.53 30.66 23.38
C ALA A 263 9.65 30.60 21.85
N ILE A 264 10.69 29.94 21.32
CA ILE A 264 10.90 29.80 19.87
C ILE A 264 9.92 28.79 19.29
N THR A 265 9.72 27.66 19.98
CA THR A 265 8.73 26.66 19.58
C THR A 265 7.31 27.25 19.55
N CYS A 266 6.90 27.97 20.59
CA CYS A 266 5.62 28.67 20.60
C CYS A 266 5.51 29.71 19.48
N PHE A 267 6.57 30.48 19.22
CA PHE A 267 6.58 31.46 18.13
C PHE A 267 6.39 30.82 16.75
N VAL A 268 7.04 29.68 16.49
CA VAL A 268 6.89 28.94 15.23
C VAL A 268 5.46 28.42 15.07
N VAL A 269 4.92 27.75 16.09
CA VAL A 269 3.55 27.23 16.10
C VAL A 269 2.54 28.36 15.88
N ASP A 270 2.65 29.44 16.64
CA ASP A 270 1.81 30.62 16.51
C ASP A 270 1.87 31.23 15.11
N HIS A 271 3.08 31.33 14.52
CA HIS A 271 3.24 31.90 13.19
C HIS A 271 2.54 31.05 12.12
N VAL A 272 2.74 29.73 12.16
CA VAL A 272 2.11 28.78 11.22
C VAL A 272 0.59 28.80 11.37
N CYS A 273 0.08 28.63 12.59
CA CYS A 273 -1.37 28.63 12.86
C CYS A 273 -2.03 29.96 12.50
N ARG A 274 -1.44 31.10 12.86
CA ARG A 274 -2.00 32.42 12.49
C ARG A 274 -1.96 32.64 10.98
N THR A 275 -0.90 32.23 10.29
CA THR A 275 -0.81 32.37 8.83
C THR A 275 -1.89 31.52 8.15
N LEU A 276 -2.05 30.27 8.56
CA LEU A 276 -3.11 29.40 8.07
C LEU A 276 -4.49 29.98 8.36
N ALA A 277 -4.73 30.54 9.55
CA ALA A 277 -6.01 31.15 9.94
C ALA A 277 -6.35 32.43 9.16
N GLN A 278 -5.33 33.21 8.78
CA GLN A 278 -5.48 34.49 8.07
C GLN A 278 -5.86 34.35 6.60
N VAL A 279 -5.56 33.21 5.97
CA VAL A 279 -5.99 32.98 4.59
C VAL A 279 -7.52 32.81 4.58
N PRO A 280 -8.25 33.63 3.80
CA PRO A 280 -9.70 33.54 3.74
C PRO A 280 -10.11 32.15 3.26
N ALA A 281 -11.14 31.60 3.90
CA ALA A 281 -11.83 30.45 3.33
C ALA A 281 -12.37 30.86 1.94
N PRO A 282 -12.37 29.96 0.95
CA PRO A 282 -12.96 30.24 -0.36
C PRO A 282 -14.39 30.77 -0.18
N VAL A 283 -14.63 32.03 -0.57
CA VAL A 283 -15.96 32.66 -0.46
C VAL A 283 -16.80 32.24 -1.65
N ARG A 284 -18.05 31.84 -1.35
CA ARG A 284 -19.13 31.31 -2.20
C ARG A 284 -19.61 32.21 -3.36
N SER A 285 -18.74 32.87 -4.13
CA SER A 285 -19.21 33.78 -5.19
C SER A 285 -19.13 33.14 -6.56
N GLY A 286 -20.29 32.94 -7.20
CA GLY A 286 -20.48 32.42 -8.57
C GLY A 286 -19.97 33.34 -9.70
N ALA A 287 -18.97 34.17 -9.42
CA ALA A 287 -18.19 34.85 -10.44
C ALA A 287 -17.00 33.98 -10.80
N GLN A 288 -16.89 33.62 -12.09
CA GLN A 288 -15.78 32.90 -12.72
C GLN A 288 -14.52 32.80 -11.87
N ALA A 289 -14.25 31.56 -11.42
CA ALA A 289 -13.00 31.17 -10.78
C ALA A 289 -11.81 31.38 -11.72
N THR A 290 -11.22 32.57 -11.73
CA THR A 290 -9.95 32.81 -12.43
C THR A 290 -8.87 33.44 -11.56
N SER A 291 -9.12 33.64 -10.26
CA SER A 291 -8.08 34.13 -9.35
C SER A 291 -8.34 33.73 -7.89
N VAL A 292 -8.45 32.42 -7.60
CA VAL A 292 -7.86 31.99 -6.31
C VAL A 292 -6.39 32.36 -6.43
N VAL A 293 -5.95 33.36 -5.67
CA VAL A 293 -4.63 33.96 -5.83
C VAL A 293 -3.61 32.85 -5.63
N LEU A 294 -2.91 32.47 -6.71
CA LEU A 294 -1.91 31.40 -6.72
C LEU A 294 -0.91 31.54 -5.55
N GLU A 295 -0.66 32.77 -5.11
CA GLU A 295 0.14 33.10 -3.94
C GLU A 295 -0.49 32.64 -2.61
N ASP A 296 -1.79 32.83 -2.41
CA ASP A 296 -2.50 32.37 -1.20
C ASP A 296 -2.47 30.85 -1.09
N THR A 297 -2.68 30.13 -2.19
CA THR A 297 -2.55 28.67 -2.23
C THR A 297 -1.12 28.25 -1.90
N ARG A 298 -0.11 28.94 -2.44
CA ARG A 298 1.29 28.61 -2.16
C ARG A 298 1.67 28.82 -0.70
N VAL A 299 1.16 29.90 -0.10
CA VAL A 299 1.33 30.21 1.33
C VAL A 299 0.68 29.11 2.17
N LEU A 300 -0.53 28.68 1.83
CA LEU A 300 -1.21 27.57 2.52
C LEU A 300 -0.41 26.28 2.43
N GLU A 301 -0.01 25.86 1.23
CA GLU A 301 0.75 24.62 1.02
C GLU A 301 2.05 24.58 1.84
N GLY A 302 2.84 25.66 1.82
CA GLY A 302 4.08 25.70 2.61
C GLY A 302 3.83 25.64 4.12
N ASN A 303 2.80 26.32 4.62
CA ASN A 303 2.46 26.29 6.05
C ASN A 303 1.80 24.97 6.46
N LEU A 304 1.09 24.27 5.56
CA LEU A 304 0.57 22.93 5.81
C LEU A 304 1.68 21.88 5.84
N LEU A 305 2.66 21.97 4.93
CA LEU A 305 3.89 21.16 5.01
C LEU A 305 4.61 21.38 6.34
N ALA A 306 4.76 22.64 6.77
CA ALA A 306 5.35 22.95 8.06
C ALA A 306 4.51 22.39 9.23
N LEU A 307 3.19 22.49 9.18
CA LEU A 307 2.30 21.93 10.19
C LEU A 307 2.44 20.40 10.28
N ASN A 308 2.54 19.71 9.14
CA ASN A 308 2.77 18.27 9.08
C ASN A 308 4.07 17.89 9.82
N GLU A 309 5.18 18.56 9.52
CA GLU A 309 6.46 18.35 10.18
C GLU A 309 6.42 18.64 11.69
N LEU A 310 5.61 19.62 12.14
CA LEU A 310 5.43 19.93 13.56
C LEU A 310 4.62 18.85 14.30
N VAL A 311 3.63 18.26 13.64
CA VAL A 311 2.87 17.11 14.16
C VAL A 311 3.75 15.87 14.24
N ASP A 312 4.50 15.56 13.18
CA ASP A 312 5.43 14.42 13.13
C ASP A 312 6.53 14.54 14.19
N ALA A 313 7.01 15.76 14.45
CA ALA A 313 7.98 16.06 15.50
C ALA A 313 7.41 15.99 16.93
N GLY A 314 6.10 15.73 17.10
CA GLY A 314 5.41 15.67 18.40
C GLY A 314 5.34 17.01 19.14
N VAL A 315 5.41 18.12 18.40
CA VAL A 315 5.38 19.48 18.94
C VAL A 315 3.95 19.96 19.10
N MET A 316 3.13 19.59 18.12
CA MET A 316 1.70 19.81 18.08
C MET A 316 1.01 18.45 18.08
N ASP A 317 -0.12 18.40 18.76
CA ASP A 317 -1.02 17.26 18.64
C ASP A 317 -2.01 17.55 17.50
N ALA A 318 -2.16 16.62 16.56
CA ALA A 318 -3.21 16.72 15.54
C ALA A 318 -4.60 16.72 16.20
N GLU A 319 -4.73 16.15 17.41
CA GLU A 319 -5.95 16.11 18.22
C GLU A 319 -6.28 17.45 18.90
N SER A 320 -5.38 18.44 18.84
CA SER A 320 -5.59 19.70 19.56
C SER A 320 -6.85 20.42 19.05
N PHE A 321 -7.59 20.99 20.01
CA PHE A 321 -8.78 21.82 19.76
C PHE A 321 -8.52 23.01 18.84
N ASP A 322 -7.26 23.46 18.71
CA ASP A 322 -6.89 24.60 17.86
C ASP A 322 -6.57 24.18 16.42
N VAL A 323 -6.16 22.92 16.21
CA VAL A 323 -5.68 22.41 14.90
C VAL A 323 -6.81 21.82 14.08
N ILE A 324 -7.67 21.00 14.68
CA ILE A 324 -8.77 20.33 13.96
C ILE A 324 -9.72 21.34 13.26
N PRO A 325 -10.21 22.41 13.91
CA PRO A 325 -11.10 23.37 13.25
C PRO A 325 -10.42 24.10 12.09
N LEU A 326 -9.13 24.39 12.21
CA LEU A 326 -8.33 25.03 11.18
C LEU A 326 -8.22 24.13 9.94
N LEU A 327 -7.89 22.85 10.14
CA LEU A 327 -7.79 21.85 9.08
C LEU A 327 -9.14 21.60 8.40
N LEU A 328 -10.24 21.53 9.17
CA LEU A 328 -11.58 21.42 8.61
C LEU A 328 -11.99 22.61 7.76
N ARG A 329 -11.57 23.82 8.12
CA ARG A 329 -11.84 25.00 7.29
C ARG A 329 -11.16 24.88 5.92
N LEU A 330 -10.01 24.21 5.86
CA LEU A 330 -9.23 23.99 4.64
C LEU A 330 -9.59 22.70 3.90
N SER A 331 -10.41 21.82 4.47
CA SER A 331 -10.81 20.56 3.82
C SER A 331 -11.72 20.74 2.61
N SER A 332 -12.39 21.89 2.48
CA SER A 332 -13.17 22.27 1.30
C SER A 332 -12.42 23.29 0.43
N TYR A 333 -11.09 23.29 0.45
CA TYR A 333 -10.31 24.23 -0.37
C TYR A 333 -10.27 23.76 -1.84
N PRO A 334 -10.35 24.66 -2.85
CA PRO A 334 -10.41 24.26 -4.26
C PRO A 334 -9.19 23.49 -4.78
N ALA A 335 -8.00 23.82 -4.29
CA ALA A 335 -6.77 23.12 -4.67
C ALA A 335 -6.68 21.73 -4.03
N SER A 336 -6.52 20.69 -4.84
CA SER A 336 -6.38 19.30 -4.38
C SER A 336 -5.14 19.09 -3.51
N SER A 337 -4.04 19.78 -3.81
CA SER A 337 -2.81 19.75 -3.01
C SER A 337 -3.05 20.15 -1.55
N VAL A 338 -3.81 21.23 -1.32
CA VAL A 338 -4.20 21.68 0.03
C VAL A 338 -5.02 20.60 0.74
N ARG A 339 -6.00 20.02 0.06
CA ARG A 339 -6.83 18.93 0.60
C ARG A 339 -6.00 17.68 0.93
N GLN A 340 -5.05 17.32 0.08
CA GLN A 340 -4.12 16.23 0.32
C GLN A 340 -3.24 16.49 1.55
N TYR A 341 -2.68 17.68 1.72
CA TYR A 341 -1.90 18.02 2.93
C TYR A 341 -2.76 18.00 4.19
N VAL A 342 -4.00 18.52 4.13
CA VAL A 342 -4.94 18.43 5.25
C VAL A 342 -5.21 16.97 5.62
N ALA A 343 -5.47 16.12 4.63
CA ALA A 343 -5.66 14.69 4.85
C ALA A 343 -4.40 14.02 5.41
N GLN A 344 -3.20 14.39 4.93
CA GLN A 344 -1.91 13.89 5.43
C GLN A 344 -1.67 14.24 6.90
N ILE A 345 -1.98 15.46 7.33
CA ILE A 345 -1.84 15.89 8.73
C ILE A 345 -2.82 15.14 9.64
N LEU A 346 -4.02 14.85 9.14
CA LEU A 346 -5.04 14.07 9.85
C LEU A 346 -4.85 12.55 9.73
N ARG A 347 -3.91 12.10 8.90
CA ARG A 347 -3.65 10.68 8.58
C ARG A 347 -3.10 9.85 9.75
N PRO A 348 -2.20 10.37 10.62
CA PRO A 348 -1.60 9.57 11.69
C PRO A 348 -2.68 8.91 12.55
N PRO A 349 -2.58 7.59 12.82
CA PRO A 349 -3.61 6.87 13.55
C PRO A 349 -3.82 7.45 14.94
N SER A 350 -5.04 7.90 15.21
CA SER A 350 -5.46 8.50 16.47
C SER A 350 -6.92 8.13 16.71
N PRO A 351 -7.26 7.53 17.87
CA PRO A 351 -8.64 7.24 18.23
C PRO A 351 -9.55 8.48 18.17
N SER A 352 -9.08 9.63 18.66
CA SER A 352 -9.83 10.89 18.71
C SER A 352 -10.06 11.48 17.31
N VAL A 353 -9.02 11.48 16.46
CA VAL A 353 -9.15 11.96 15.07
C VAL A 353 -10.03 11.01 14.26
N PHE A 354 -9.87 9.69 14.40
CA PHE A 354 -10.72 8.71 13.73
C PHE A 354 -12.19 8.92 14.09
N ALA A 355 -12.48 9.03 15.40
CA ALA A 355 -13.80 9.30 15.93
C ALA A 355 -14.43 10.55 15.31
N TYR A 356 -13.66 11.63 15.27
CA TYR A 356 -14.07 12.89 14.69
C TYR A 356 -14.35 12.77 13.19
N LEU A 357 -13.44 12.16 12.43
CA LEU A 357 -13.59 11.97 11.00
C LEU A 357 -14.81 11.11 10.65
N MET A 358 -15.07 10.05 11.43
CA MET A 358 -16.28 9.22 11.28
C MET A 358 -17.55 10.03 11.56
N GLN A 359 -17.55 10.89 12.58
CA GLN A 359 -18.68 11.80 12.83
C GLN A 359 -18.87 12.77 11.66
N ARG A 360 -17.80 13.39 11.15
CA ARG A 360 -17.87 14.31 10.00
C ARG A 360 -18.36 13.61 8.75
N LEU A 361 -17.94 12.37 8.49
CA LEU A 361 -18.45 11.55 7.41
C LEU A 361 -19.97 11.38 7.52
N CYS A 362 -20.49 11.08 8.72
CA CYS A 362 -21.92 10.90 8.95
C CYS A 362 -22.73 12.20 8.81
N GLU A 363 -22.16 13.36 9.15
CA GLU A 363 -22.83 14.66 8.94
C GLU A 363 -23.12 14.95 7.45
N HIS A 364 -22.32 14.40 6.54
CA HIS A 364 -22.53 14.53 5.09
C HIS A 364 -23.74 13.73 4.55
N HIS A 365 -24.36 12.86 5.36
CA HIS A 365 -25.52 12.07 4.94
C HIS A 365 -26.71 12.92 4.45
N ASN A 366 -26.88 14.13 5.00
CA ASN A 366 -27.96 15.06 4.60
C ASN A 366 -27.54 16.08 3.53
N CYS A 367 -26.26 16.10 3.13
CA CYS A 367 -25.69 17.17 2.30
C CYS A 367 -25.34 16.72 0.87
N MET A 368 -25.54 15.44 0.54
CA MET A 368 -25.35 14.96 -0.83
C MET A 368 -26.56 15.36 -1.70
N PRO A 369 -26.34 15.91 -2.90
CA PRO A 369 -27.40 16.47 -3.72
C PRO A 369 -28.46 15.40 -4.03
N ARG A 370 -29.68 15.67 -3.57
CA ARG A 370 -30.88 15.02 -4.10
C ARG A 370 -31.03 15.59 -5.50
N HIS A 371 -30.62 14.83 -6.52
CA HIS A 371 -31.03 15.13 -7.89
C HIS A 371 -32.55 15.02 -7.94
N ALA A 372 -33.21 16.16 -7.79
CA ALA A 372 -34.63 16.35 -8.02
C ALA A 372 -34.75 17.63 -8.83
N ASP A 373 -35.26 17.47 -10.04
CA ASP A 373 -35.62 18.54 -10.96
C ASP A 373 -36.35 19.68 -10.23
N GLY A 374 -35.82 20.90 -10.36
CA GLY A 374 -36.45 22.08 -9.78
C GLY A 374 -35.48 23.24 -9.63
N ASP A 375 -35.43 24.04 -10.70
CA ASP A 375 -35.04 25.45 -10.75
C ASP A 375 -34.89 26.12 -9.36
N GLY A 376 -33.68 26.07 -8.81
CA GLY A 376 -33.36 26.57 -7.48
C GLY A 376 -31.86 26.86 -7.38
N ASP A 377 -31.52 28.13 -7.37
CA ASP A 377 -30.19 28.78 -7.32
C ASP A 377 -29.25 28.37 -6.16
N ASP A 378 -29.24 27.12 -5.67
CA ASP A 378 -28.45 26.69 -4.50
C ASP A 378 -27.36 25.65 -4.82
N ASP A 379 -26.78 25.71 -6.02
CA ASP A 379 -25.64 24.87 -6.45
C ASP A 379 -24.34 25.11 -5.65
N GLY A 380 -24.25 26.19 -4.87
CA GLY A 380 -23.04 26.61 -4.16
C GLY A 380 -22.69 25.80 -2.90
N ASP A 381 -23.68 25.20 -2.23
CA ASP A 381 -23.45 24.38 -1.03
C ASP A 381 -23.07 22.92 -1.36
N VAL A 382 -23.36 22.49 -2.59
CA VAL A 382 -23.04 21.15 -3.09
C VAL A 382 -21.56 21.02 -3.51
N GLU A 383 -20.92 22.09 -4.01
CA GLU A 383 -19.52 22.03 -4.44
C GLU A 383 -18.51 21.99 -3.28
N LEU A 384 -18.77 22.71 -2.20
CA LEU A 384 -17.91 22.70 -1.00
C LEU A 384 -18.11 21.41 -0.17
N SER A 385 -19.27 20.75 -0.30
CA SER A 385 -19.58 19.52 0.44
C SER A 385 -18.80 18.32 -0.09
N TRP A 386 -18.61 18.18 -1.41
CA TRP A 386 -17.89 17.03 -1.96
C TRP A 386 -16.37 17.11 -1.73
N GLN A 387 -15.77 18.32 -1.78
CA GLN A 387 -14.34 18.52 -1.51
C GLN A 387 -13.97 18.16 -0.07
N ARG A 388 -14.83 18.57 0.87
CA ARG A 388 -14.69 18.17 2.27
C ARG A 388 -14.86 16.66 2.43
N LEU A 389 -15.86 16.06 1.76
CA LEU A 389 -16.09 14.62 1.80
C LEU A 389 -14.86 13.85 1.27
N GLU A 390 -14.30 14.25 0.13
CA GLU A 390 -13.05 13.71 -0.44
C GLU A 390 -11.91 13.74 0.61
N THR A 391 -11.68 14.90 1.22
CA THR A 391 -10.62 15.08 2.23
C THR A 391 -10.81 14.20 3.46
N VAL A 392 -12.05 14.11 3.96
CA VAL A 392 -12.39 13.25 5.11
C VAL A 392 -12.15 11.79 4.77
N MET A 393 -12.55 11.34 3.57
CA MET A 393 -12.29 9.96 3.12
C MET A 393 -10.79 9.68 2.95
N MET A 394 -10.02 10.59 2.36
CA MET A 394 -8.55 10.45 2.26
C MET A 394 -7.90 10.31 3.63
N ALA A 395 -8.31 11.14 4.59
CA ALA A 395 -7.79 11.06 5.96
C ALA A 395 -8.15 9.72 6.61
N LEU A 396 -9.41 9.27 6.50
CA LEU A 396 -9.91 8.03 7.11
C LEU A 396 -9.21 6.77 6.61
N GLN A 397 -8.77 6.74 5.35
CA GLN A 397 -8.18 5.54 4.74
C GLN A 397 -7.06 4.93 5.58
N GLN A 398 -6.10 5.74 6.04
CA GLN A 398 -4.96 5.22 6.82
C GLN A 398 -5.38 4.78 8.22
N HIS A 399 -6.34 5.46 8.85
CA HIS A 399 -6.89 5.02 10.14
C HIS A 399 -7.51 3.64 10.01
N LEU A 400 -8.32 3.42 8.96
CA LEU A 400 -8.94 2.11 8.70
C LEU A 400 -7.89 1.03 8.44
N LEU A 401 -6.89 1.31 7.60
CA LEU A 401 -5.79 0.37 7.33
C LEU A 401 -5.01 0.02 8.61
N TYR A 402 -4.72 1.02 9.45
CA TYR A 402 -4.07 0.81 10.74
C TYR A 402 -4.91 -0.11 11.64
N LEU A 403 -6.21 0.17 11.80
CA LEU A 403 -7.10 -0.64 12.62
C LEU A 403 -7.22 -2.08 12.12
N HIS A 404 -7.21 -2.30 10.81
CA HIS A 404 -7.21 -3.64 10.24
C HIS A 404 -5.91 -4.40 10.50
N SER A 405 -4.78 -3.69 10.58
CA SER A 405 -3.47 -4.28 10.90
C SER A 405 -3.29 -4.61 12.39
N THR A 406 -4.08 -4.01 13.29
CA THR A 406 -3.96 -4.28 14.72
C THR A 406 -4.57 -5.63 15.12
N SER A 407 -3.86 -6.42 15.92
CA SER A 407 -4.34 -7.70 16.48
C SER A 407 -5.19 -7.53 17.75
N ALA A 408 -5.12 -6.35 18.37
CA ALA A 408 -5.80 -6.03 19.62
C ALA A 408 -7.33 -6.09 19.47
N PRO A 409 -8.06 -6.59 20.48
CA PRO A 409 -9.50 -6.43 20.54
C PRO A 409 -9.85 -4.93 20.61
N MET A 410 -11.05 -4.58 20.15
CA MET A 410 -11.42 -3.17 19.97
C MET A 410 -11.37 -2.35 21.27
N ASP A 411 -11.64 -3.00 22.41
CA ASP A 411 -11.59 -2.41 23.75
C ASP A 411 -10.18 -1.96 24.15
N ASP A 412 -9.13 -2.58 23.60
CA ASP A 412 -7.73 -2.20 23.82
C ASP A 412 -7.25 -1.13 22.82
N GLY A 413 -7.79 -1.14 21.59
CA GLY A 413 -7.45 -0.17 20.53
C GLY A 413 -8.16 1.17 20.65
N PHE A 414 -9.37 1.18 21.24
CA PHE A 414 -10.16 2.36 21.56
C PHE A 414 -10.56 2.31 23.03
N PRO A 415 -9.64 2.62 23.97
CA PRO A 415 -10.05 2.80 25.36
C PRO A 415 -11.18 3.83 25.35
N VAL A 416 -12.32 3.45 25.95
CA VAL A 416 -13.51 4.29 26.06
C VAL A 416 -13.16 5.50 26.91
N SER A 417 -12.56 6.51 26.28
CA SER A 417 -12.47 7.85 26.83
C SER A 417 -13.90 8.40 26.89
N CYS A 418 -14.16 9.33 27.83
CA CYS A 418 -15.48 9.95 27.93
C CYS A 418 -15.93 10.64 26.62
N ASP A 419 -14.99 11.03 25.76
CA ASP A 419 -15.25 11.70 24.47
C ASP A 419 -15.46 10.73 23.29
N THR A 420 -15.09 9.44 23.43
CA THR A 420 -15.31 8.41 22.38
C THR A 420 -16.58 7.58 22.59
N ARG A 421 -17.35 7.86 23.65
CA ARG A 421 -18.67 7.26 23.91
C ARG A 421 -19.69 7.74 22.86
N GLY A 422 -19.80 7.03 21.76
CA GLY A 422 -20.85 7.26 20.76
C GLY A 422 -20.46 6.90 19.33
N ILE A 423 -19.15 6.85 19.00
CA ILE A 423 -18.64 6.60 17.64
C ILE A 423 -18.95 5.18 17.16
N LEU A 424 -18.94 4.22 18.07
CA LEU A 424 -19.15 2.80 17.78
C LEU A 424 -20.61 2.40 17.98
N THR A 425 -21.52 3.34 17.76
CA THR A 425 -22.94 3.00 17.75
C THR A 425 -23.28 2.29 16.44
N PRO A 426 -24.22 1.33 16.47
CA PRO A 426 -24.73 0.69 15.25
C PRO A 426 -25.24 1.71 14.21
N ALA A 427 -25.68 2.89 14.67
CA ALA A 427 -26.12 3.97 13.81
C ALA A 427 -24.97 4.57 12.98
N ILE A 428 -23.79 4.79 13.57
CA ILE A 428 -22.65 5.39 12.85
C ILE A 428 -22.08 4.43 11.81
N PHE A 429 -22.00 3.13 12.09
CA PHE A 429 -21.61 2.14 11.07
C PHE A 429 -22.57 2.14 9.88
N ALA A 430 -23.89 2.11 10.15
CA ALA A 430 -24.88 2.16 9.07
C ALA A 430 -24.84 3.47 8.26
N THR A 431 -24.74 4.61 8.94
CA THR A 431 -24.69 5.93 8.27
C THR A 431 -23.38 6.12 7.49
N SER A 432 -22.23 5.70 8.02
CA SER A 432 -20.96 5.81 7.30
C SER A 432 -20.91 4.92 6.06
N LEU A 433 -21.40 3.67 6.15
CA LEU A 433 -21.56 2.80 4.98
C LEU A 433 -22.48 3.42 3.94
N SER A 434 -23.59 4.04 4.35
CA SER A 434 -24.50 4.77 3.47
C SER A 434 -23.81 5.89 2.69
N VAL A 435 -23.10 6.78 3.40
CA VAL A 435 -22.41 7.93 2.79
C VAL A 435 -21.33 7.47 1.82
N VAL A 436 -20.54 6.46 2.18
CA VAL A 436 -19.46 5.97 1.32
C VAL A 436 -20.00 5.18 0.12
N PHE A 437 -21.10 4.45 0.27
CA PHE A 437 -21.80 3.83 -0.86
C PHE A 437 -22.40 4.86 -1.81
N GLN A 438 -22.90 5.99 -1.30
CA GLN A 438 -23.30 7.10 -2.19
C GLN A 438 -22.08 7.70 -2.91
N ALA A 439 -20.92 7.76 -2.23
CA ALA A 439 -19.70 8.27 -2.82
C ALA A 439 -19.20 7.41 -4.00
N THR A 440 -19.32 6.07 -3.97
CA THR A 440 -18.86 5.17 -5.05
C THR A 440 -19.47 5.47 -6.41
N HIS A 441 -20.64 6.12 -6.43
CA HIS A 441 -21.39 6.46 -7.63
C HIS A 441 -21.45 7.97 -7.88
N SER A 442 -20.58 8.74 -7.22
CA SER A 442 -20.47 10.18 -7.45
C SER A 442 -20.05 10.48 -8.90
N PRO A 443 -20.58 11.54 -9.54
CA PRO A 443 -20.08 11.99 -10.83
C PRO A 443 -18.65 12.55 -10.76
N ARG A 444 -18.14 12.86 -9.56
CA ARG A 444 -16.78 13.35 -9.35
C ARG A 444 -15.82 12.16 -9.18
N PHE A 445 -14.87 12.03 -10.11
CA PHE A 445 -13.91 10.92 -10.14
C PHE A 445 -13.21 10.69 -8.79
N GLU A 446 -12.69 11.73 -8.14
CA GLU A 446 -11.97 11.58 -6.86
C GLU A 446 -12.86 11.07 -5.72
N VAL A 447 -14.11 11.52 -5.66
CA VAL A 447 -15.08 11.07 -4.65
C VAL A 447 -15.47 9.61 -4.90
N ALA A 448 -15.74 9.24 -6.16
CA ALA A 448 -16.02 7.86 -6.56
C ALA A 448 -14.85 6.93 -6.25
N ARG A 449 -13.63 7.33 -6.62
CA ARG A 449 -12.40 6.59 -6.34
C ARG A 449 -12.21 6.36 -4.84
N MET A 450 -12.31 7.40 -4.03
CA MET A 450 -12.20 7.26 -2.57
C MET A 450 -13.33 6.41 -1.99
N GLY A 451 -14.57 6.54 -2.50
CA GLY A 451 -15.70 5.70 -2.10
C GLY A 451 -15.42 4.21 -2.32
N LEU A 452 -14.92 3.86 -3.50
CA LEU A 452 -14.59 2.47 -3.87
C LEU A 452 -13.46 1.90 -3.01
N GLN A 453 -12.49 2.71 -2.62
CA GLN A 453 -11.41 2.31 -1.71
C GLN A 453 -11.87 2.15 -0.26
N LEU A 454 -12.71 3.07 0.25
CA LEU A 454 -13.12 3.09 1.65
C LEU A 454 -14.28 2.15 1.98
N PHE A 455 -15.20 1.91 1.04
CA PHE A 455 -16.37 1.09 1.31
C PHE A 455 -16.00 -0.30 1.88
N PRO A 456 -15.10 -1.09 1.25
CA PRO A 456 -14.79 -2.41 1.75
C PRO A 456 -13.99 -2.36 3.07
N LEU A 457 -13.17 -1.31 3.29
CA LEU A 457 -12.49 -1.04 4.57
C LEU A 457 -13.49 -0.83 5.72
N LEU A 458 -14.50 0.01 5.50
CA LEU A 458 -15.55 0.29 6.48
C LEU A 458 -16.46 -0.91 6.71
N GLN A 459 -16.74 -1.66 5.65
CA GLN A 459 -17.53 -2.88 5.73
C GLN A 459 -16.82 -3.91 6.63
N GLN A 460 -15.55 -4.19 6.37
CA GLN A 460 -14.77 -5.09 7.24
C GLN A 460 -14.73 -4.58 8.68
N LEU A 461 -14.53 -3.27 8.89
CA LEU A 461 -14.46 -2.69 10.23
C LEU A 461 -15.76 -2.95 11.00
N SER A 462 -16.89 -2.75 10.32
CA SER A 462 -18.24 -2.98 10.86
C SER A 462 -18.45 -4.44 11.25
N PHE A 463 -18.08 -5.39 10.38
CA PHE A 463 -18.22 -6.82 10.65
C PHE A 463 -17.24 -7.35 11.69
N ARG A 464 -16.00 -6.86 11.71
CA ARG A 464 -14.95 -7.32 12.60
C ARG A 464 -15.12 -6.78 14.02
N PHE A 465 -15.46 -5.50 14.16
CA PHE A 465 -15.45 -4.81 15.44
C PHE A 465 -16.84 -4.38 15.93
N GLY A 466 -17.88 -4.43 15.10
CA GLY A 466 -19.23 -4.14 15.53
C GLY A 466 -19.70 -5.14 16.61
N PRO A 467 -20.36 -4.68 17.68
CA PRO A 467 -20.86 -5.59 18.72
C PRO A 467 -21.88 -6.55 18.12
N LEU A 468 -22.00 -7.76 18.67
CA LEU A 468 -22.92 -8.79 18.15
C LEU A 468 -24.36 -8.27 17.97
N ALA A 469 -24.86 -7.45 18.90
CA ALA A 469 -26.19 -6.83 18.82
C ALA A 469 -26.36 -5.85 17.62
N ALA A 470 -25.27 -5.34 17.06
CA ALA A 470 -25.27 -4.49 15.87
C ALA A 470 -25.28 -5.28 14.56
N LEU A 471 -24.88 -6.56 14.60
CA LEU A 471 -24.65 -7.37 13.41
C LEU A 471 -25.88 -7.47 12.50
N PRO A 472 -27.12 -7.69 13.01
CA PRO A 472 -28.31 -7.70 12.16
C PRO A 472 -28.52 -6.36 11.44
N ARG A 473 -28.29 -5.23 12.13
CA ARG A 473 -28.43 -3.90 11.53
C ARG A 473 -27.38 -3.62 10.45
N ILE A 474 -26.16 -4.12 10.61
CA ILE A 474 -25.10 -4.02 9.59
C ILE A 474 -25.47 -4.88 8.37
N CYS A 475 -25.99 -6.10 8.59
CA CYS A 475 -26.49 -6.95 7.50
C CYS A 475 -27.67 -6.29 6.78
N GLU A 476 -28.64 -5.73 7.52
CA GLU A 476 -29.76 -4.96 6.98
C GLU A 476 -29.26 -3.81 6.10
N THR A 477 -28.24 -3.09 6.54
CA THR A 477 -27.63 -1.98 5.80
C THR A 477 -27.06 -2.43 4.45
N CYS A 478 -26.42 -3.61 4.41
CA CYS A 478 -25.73 -4.13 3.22
C CYS A 478 -26.66 -4.84 2.23
N CYS A 479 -27.68 -5.56 2.72
CA CYS A 479 -28.49 -6.44 1.88
C CYS A 479 -29.99 -6.42 2.17
N GLY A 480 -30.45 -5.75 3.24
CA GLY A 480 -31.83 -5.76 3.72
C GLY A 480 -32.77 -4.78 3.00
N VAL A 481 -34.07 -5.00 3.17
CA VAL A 481 -35.16 -4.23 2.53
C VAL A 481 -35.19 -2.78 3.01
N SER A 482 -34.87 -2.55 4.28
CA SER A 482 -34.80 -1.23 4.91
C SER A 482 -33.38 -0.65 4.95
N GLY A 483 -32.43 -1.33 4.29
CA GLY A 483 -31.02 -0.96 4.24
C GLY A 483 -30.75 0.32 3.45
N CYS A 484 -29.65 1.00 3.77
CA CYS A 484 -29.26 2.20 3.03
C CYS A 484 -28.79 1.90 1.61
N VAL A 485 -28.16 0.73 1.38
CA VAL A 485 -27.76 0.30 0.03
C VAL A 485 -29.00 0.13 -0.83
N GLN A 486 -30.04 -0.53 -0.31
CA GLN A 486 -31.31 -0.69 -1.02
C GLN A 486 -32.02 0.65 -1.27
N ALA A 487 -32.06 1.53 -0.27
CA ALA A 487 -32.64 2.86 -0.41
C ALA A 487 -31.94 3.67 -1.53
N GLU A 488 -30.62 3.53 -1.64
CA GLU A 488 -29.83 4.18 -2.68
C GLU A 488 -30.06 3.58 -4.07
N LEU A 489 -30.14 2.25 -4.19
CA LEU A 489 -30.53 1.60 -5.46
C LEU A 489 -31.92 2.05 -5.92
N ASN A 490 -32.88 2.14 -4.99
CA ASN A 490 -34.23 2.62 -5.29
C ASN A 490 -34.21 4.09 -5.73
N ARG A 491 -33.39 4.93 -5.10
CA ARG A 491 -33.19 6.34 -5.48
C ARG A 491 -32.62 6.46 -6.89
N LEU A 492 -31.57 5.70 -7.20
CA LEU A 492 -30.95 5.68 -8.54
C LEU A 492 -31.94 5.21 -9.60
N ALA A 493 -32.74 4.17 -9.30
CA ALA A 493 -33.79 3.72 -10.20
C ALA A 493 -34.88 4.78 -10.42
N ALA A 494 -35.31 5.48 -9.37
CA ALA A 494 -36.27 6.58 -9.49
C ALA A 494 -35.72 7.77 -10.29
N SER A 495 -34.41 8.00 -10.28
CA SER A 495 -33.76 9.08 -11.02
C SER A 495 -33.64 8.83 -12.54
N GLY A 496 -33.84 7.58 -12.99
CA GLY A 496 -33.75 7.23 -14.41
C GLY A 496 -32.33 7.11 -14.98
N ASP A 497 -31.26 7.30 -14.19
CA ASP A 497 -29.88 7.06 -14.63
C ASP A 497 -29.55 5.56 -14.67
N ALA A 498 -29.90 4.93 -15.80
CA ALA A 498 -29.70 3.50 -16.02
C ALA A 498 -28.22 3.08 -15.97
N ALA A 499 -27.28 3.95 -16.36
CA ALA A 499 -25.85 3.61 -16.39
C ALA A 499 -25.26 3.58 -14.96
N THR A 500 -25.60 4.58 -14.14
CA THR A 500 -25.16 4.61 -12.74
C THR A 500 -25.86 3.53 -11.91
N LEU A 501 -27.15 3.28 -12.15
CA LEU A 501 -27.86 2.17 -11.53
C LEU A 501 -27.20 0.81 -11.87
N ALA A 502 -26.94 0.52 -13.15
CA ALA A 502 -26.31 -0.74 -13.55
C ALA A 502 -24.92 -0.95 -12.91
N ARG A 503 -24.13 0.13 -12.80
CA ARG A 503 -22.84 0.10 -12.08
C ARG A 503 -23.04 -0.20 -10.60
N ALA A 504 -23.99 0.45 -9.94
CA ALA A 504 -24.30 0.22 -8.53
C ALA A 504 -24.78 -1.21 -8.25
N GLN A 505 -25.70 -1.73 -9.07
CA GLN A 505 -26.18 -3.11 -8.96
C GLN A 505 -25.04 -4.12 -9.12
N THR A 506 -24.17 -3.89 -10.11
CA THR A 506 -23.00 -4.75 -10.35
C THR A 506 -22.03 -4.69 -9.18
N TYR A 507 -21.77 -3.49 -8.62
CA TYR A 507 -20.89 -3.32 -7.47
C TYR A 507 -21.44 -4.02 -6.22
N VAL A 508 -22.74 -3.89 -5.95
CA VAL A 508 -23.40 -4.57 -4.82
C VAL A 508 -23.34 -6.08 -4.96
N ALA A 509 -23.69 -6.59 -6.14
CA ALA A 509 -23.74 -8.01 -6.41
C ALA A 509 -22.35 -8.68 -6.39
N THR A 510 -21.32 -7.97 -6.85
CA THR A 510 -19.96 -8.52 -7.03
C THR A 510 -19.06 -8.31 -5.82
N TYR A 511 -19.21 -7.18 -5.11
CA TYR A 511 -18.29 -6.80 -4.05
C TYR A 511 -18.98 -6.68 -2.69
N VAL A 512 -20.09 -5.93 -2.58
CA VAL A 512 -20.71 -5.63 -1.27
C VAL A 512 -21.24 -6.88 -0.58
N VAL A 513 -22.16 -7.62 -1.21
CA VAL A 513 -22.81 -8.77 -0.57
C VAL A 513 -21.86 -9.99 -0.48
N PRO A 514 -21.02 -10.28 -1.49
CA PRO A 514 -19.99 -11.32 -1.35
C PRO A 514 -18.99 -11.03 -0.22
N ALA A 515 -18.50 -9.79 -0.08
CA ALA A 515 -17.59 -9.41 0.98
C ALA A 515 -18.23 -9.49 2.38
N MET A 516 -19.52 -9.17 2.50
CA MET A 516 -20.28 -9.39 3.74
C MET A 516 -20.19 -10.85 4.17
N TRP A 517 -20.50 -11.80 3.29
CA TRP A 517 -20.44 -13.23 3.62
C TRP A 517 -19.02 -13.71 3.93
N TRP A 518 -18.03 -13.16 3.23
CA TRP A 518 -16.63 -13.43 3.52
C TRP A 518 -16.21 -12.96 4.93
N PHE A 519 -16.55 -11.72 5.31
CA PHE A 519 -16.23 -11.20 6.65
C PHE A 519 -17.00 -11.92 7.76
N LEU A 520 -18.26 -12.29 7.52
CA LEU A 520 -19.05 -13.09 8.45
C LEU A 520 -18.47 -14.50 8.65
N THR A 521 -17.93 -15.09 7.58
CA THR A 521 -17.21 -16.37 7.65
C THR A 521 -16.00 -16.25 8.57
N ILE A 522 -15.16 -15.22 8.38
CA ILE A 522 -14.00 -15.00 9.24
C ILE A 522 -14.44 -14.76 10.69
N ARG A 523 -15.49 -13.94 10.93
CA ARG A 523 -16.01 -13.71 12.28
C ARG A 523 -16.42 -15.01 12.98
N ARG A 524 -17.09 -15.91 12.27
CA ARG A 524 -17.50 -17.22 12.78
C ARG A 524 -16.30 -18.09 13.15
N LEU A 525 -15.27 -18.14 12.30
CA LEU A 525 -14.03 -18.86 12.59
C LEU A 525 -13.31 -18.26 13.81
N VAL A 526 -13.23 -16.93 13.90
CA VAL A 526 -12.61 -16.23 15.03
C VAL A 526 -13.40 -16.48 16.32
N ALA A 527 -14.72 -16.47 16.28
CA ALA A 527 -15.56 -16.77 17.42
C ALA A 527 -15.36 -18.20 17.92
N GLU A 528 -15.16 -19.18 17.02
CA GLU A 528 -14.82 -20.55 17.40
C GLU A 528 -13.45 -20.62 18.10
N VAL A 529 -12.41 -20.11 17.44
CA VAL A 529 -11.01 -20.20 17.94
C VAL A 529 -10.83 -19.42 19.24
N ARG A 530 -11.47 -18.25 19.38
CA ARG A 530 -11.37 -17.42 20.59
C ARG A 530 -12.26 -17.89 21.72
N HIS A 531 -13.38 -18.56 21.46
CA HIS A 531 -14.22 -19.10 22.54
C HIS A 531 -13.43 -20.05 23.45
N GLU A 532 -12.47 -20.79 22.91
CA GLU A 532 -11.57 -21.65 23.67
C GLU A 532 -10.60 -20.87 24.59
N GLN A 533 -10.35 -19.60 24.30
CA GLN A 533 -9.38 -18.76 25.00
C GLN A 533 -10.02 -17.68 25.91
N GLN A 534 -11.05 -16.97 25.41
CA GLN A 534 -11.82 -15.93 26.10
C GLN A 534 -13.23 -15.78 25.48
N PRO A 535 -14.32 -16.11 26.21
CA PRO A 535 -15.68 -16.13 25.64
C PRO A 535 -16.29 -14.72 25.60
N VAL A 536 -16.08 -13.98 24.52
CA VAL A 536 -16.76 -12.69 24.24
C VAL A 536 -18.03 -12.91 23.41
N GLU A 537 -17.96 -13.76 22.39
CA GLU A 537 -19.10 -14.20 21.57
C GLU A 537 -18.87 -15.64 21.09
N THR A 538 -19.94 -16.40 20.86
CA THR A 538 -19.87 -17.78 20.33
C THR A 538 -20.24 -17.83 18.86
N ARG A 539 -19.75 -18.86 18.16
CA ARG A 539 -20.14 -19.13 16.77
C ARG A 539 -21.66 -19.17 16.58
N ALA A 540 -22.37 -19.92 17.43
CA ALA A 540 -23.83 -20.08 17.34
C ALA A 540 -24.56 -18.73 17.46
N GLN A 541 -24.09 -17.83 18.33
CA GLN A 541 -24.66 -16.49 18.47
C GLN A 541 -24.50 -15.65 17.19
N VAL A 542 -23.34 -15.75 16.53
CA VAL A 542 -23.11 -15.07 15.24
C VAL A 542 -24.02 -15.64 14.17
N GLU A 543 -24.16 -16.97 14.09
CA GLU A 543 -25.03 -17.65 13.12
C GLU A 543 -26.51 -17.28 13.31
N ASP A 544 -27.01 -17.28 14.54
CA ASP A 544 -28.38 -16.89 14.87
C ASP A 544 -28.69 -15.44 14.46
N ALA A 545 -27.72 -14.52 14.64
CA ALA A 545 -27.88 -13.11 14.31
C ALA A 545 -27.98 -12.85 12.79
N VAL A 546 -27.36 -13.70 11.96
CA VAL A 546 -27.31 -13.50 10.50
C VAL A 546 -28.21 -14.43 9.70
N ARG A 547 -28.77 -15.48 10.33
CA ARG A 547 -29.73 -16.42 9.71
C ARG A 547 -30.84 -15.74 8.88
N PRO A 548 -31.48 -14.64 9.33
CA PRO A 548 -32.52 -13.99 8.54
C PRO A 548 -32.09 -13.50 7.15
N TYR A 549 -30.78 -13.26 6.97
CA TYR A 549 -30.20 -12.75 5.73
C TYR A 549 -29.68 -13.85 4.80
N ALA A 550 -29.60 -15.09 5.28
CA ALA A 550 -29.00 -16.23 4.61
C ALA A 550 -29.99 -16.97 3.68
N THR A 551 -30.75 -16.24 2.86
CA THR A 551 -31.75 -16.82 1.93
C THR A 551 -31.49 -16.41 0.49
N LEU A 552 -31.92 -17.26 -0.44
CA LEU A 552 -31.87 -17.01 -1.88
C LEU A 552 -32.63 -15.74 -2.25
N GLU A 553 -33.79 -15.53 -1.63
CA GLU A 553 -34.62 -14.34 -1.84
C GLU A 553 -33.90 -13.08 -1.39
N GLN A 554 -33.25 -13.09 -0.21
CA GLN A 554 -32.51 -11.93 0.27
C GLN A 554 -31.32 -11.59 -0.63
N VAL A 555 -30.59 -12.60 -1.11
CA VAL A 555 -29.46 -12.39 -2.02
C VAL A 555 -29.92 -11.81 -3.36
N ARG A 556 -31.00 -12.34 -3.94
CA ARG A 556 -31.58 -11.81 -5.18
C ARG A 556 -32.08 -10.39 -5.00
N PHE A 557 -32.75 -10.14 -3.87
CA PHE A 557 -33.28 -8.84 -3.51
C PHE A 557 -32.18 -7.78 -3.40
N ALA A 558 -31.08 -8.07 -2.70
CA ALA A 558 -30.07 -7.09 -2.33
C ALA A 558 -29.45 -6.28 -3.49
N SER A 559 -29.46 -6.83 -4.71
CA SER A 559 -28.84 -6.20 -5.89
C SER A 559 -29.87 -5.64 -6.91
N GLN A 560 -31.16 -5.65 -6.57
CA GLN A 560 -32.23 -5.18 -7.44
C GLN A 560 -32.94 -3.97 -6.82
N PRO A 561 -33.28 -2.92 -7.59
CA PRO A 561 -34.15 -1.86 -7.10
C PRO A 561 -35.60 -2.36 -6.98
N HIS A 562 -36.28 -1.93 -5.92
CA HIS A 562 -37.67 -2.23 -5.62
C HIS A 562 -38.42 -0.92 -5.40
N LEU A 563 -38.95 -0.36 -6.49
CA LEU A 563 -39.85 0.79 -6.40
C LEU A 563 -41.20 0.31 -5.87
N GLY A 564 -41.68 0.92 -4.78
CA GLY A 564 -42.97 0.56 -4.18
C GLY A 564 -44.10 0.71 -5.20
N GLY A 565 -44.83 -0.38 -5.45
CA GLY A 565 -45.87 -0.45 -6.47
C GLY A 565 -46.98 0.59 -6.28
N GLY A 566 -47.17 1.40 -7.31
CA GLY A 566 -48.28 2.33 -7.43
C GLY A 566 -48.45 2.78 -8.88
N GLY A 567 -49.28 2.05 -9.63
CA GLY A 567 -49.77 2.47 -10.95
C GLY A 567 -49.01 1.89 -12.14
N ASP A 568 -49.78 1.29 -13.05
CA ASP A 568 -49.37 0.76 -14.35
C ASP A 568 -48.45 1.71 -15.15
N ASP A 569 -47.58 1.09 -15.96
CA ASP A 569 -46.77 1.68 -17.03
C ASP A 569 -45.56 2.56 -16.66
N VAL A 570 -44.52 1.96 -16.05
CA VAL A 570 -43.13 1.96 -16.61
C VAL A 570 -42.40 0.75 -16.03
N VAL A 571 -42.49 -0.41 -16.69
CA VAL A 571 -41.55 -1.51 -16.39
C VAL A 571 -40.23 -1.16 -17.06
N VAL A 572 -39.32 -0.52 -16.33
CA VAL A 572 -37.90 -0.56 -16.73
C VAL A 572 -37.45 -1.99 -16.49
N VAL A 573 -37.65 -2.86 -17.48
CA VAL A 573 -37.10 -4.21 -17.50
C VAL A 573 -35.58 -4.07 -17.67
N VAL A 574 -34.87 -3.75 -16.60
CA VAL A 574 -33.44 -4.07 -16.53
C VAL A 574 -33.38 -5.58 -16.34
N PRO A 575 -32.83 -6.35 -17.29
CA PRO A 575 -32.81 -7.80 -17.18
C PRO A 575 -32.13 -8.20 -15.87
N PRO A 576 -32.59 -9.28 -15.20
CA PRO A 576 -31.91 -9.80 -14.02
C PRO A 576 -30.46 -10.09 -14.41
N CYS A 577 -29.55 -9.25 -13.95
CA CYS A 577 -28.14 -9.46 -14.21
C CYS A 577 -27.79 -10.78 -13.53
N ALA A 578 -27.24 -11.76 -14.26
CA ALA A 578 -26.73 -13.01 -13.67
C ALA A 578 -25.72 -12.75 -12.51
N ALA A 579 -25.26 -11.50 -12.36
CA ALA A 579 -24.51 -10.97 -11.23
C ALA A 579 -25.22 -11.13 -9.88
N SER A 580 -26.55 -11.00 -9.83
CA SER A 580 -27.31 -10.82 -8.57
C SER A 580 -27.15 -11.97 -7.58
N THR A 581 -26.71 -13.13 -8.05
CA THR A 581 -26.51 -14.33 -7.26
C THR A 581 -25.04 -14.62 -6.93
N CYS A 582 -24.09 -13.72 -7.25
CA CYS A 582 -22.67 -13.91 -6.94
C CYS A 582 -22.39 -14.13 -5.46
N ALA A 583 -23.18 -13.50 -4.58
CA ALA A 583 -23.08 -13.69 -3.14
C ALA A 583 -23.50 -15.09 -2.66
N LEU A 584 -24.22 -15.87 -3.47
CA LEU A 584 -24.52 -17.26 -3.13
C LEU A 584 -23.24 -18.09 -3.00
N LEU A 585 -22.21 -17.81 -3.81
CA LEU A 585 -20.98 -18.60 -3.81
C LEU A 585 -20.27 -18.60 -2.43
N PRO A 586 -19.89 -17.46 -1.83
CA PRO A 586 -19.33 -17.46 -0.47
C PRO A 586 -20.34 -17.94 0.60
N LEU A 587 -21.63 -17.64 0.44
CA LEU A 587 -22.69 -18.05 1.37
C LEU A 587 -22.80 -19.58 1.47
N VAL A 588 -23.04 -20.28 0.36
CA VAL A 588 -23.22 -21.74 0.38
C VAL A 588 -21.93 -22.49 0.67
N THR A 589 -20.78 -21.89 0.32
CA THR A 589 -19.47 -22.54 0.48
C THR A 589 -19.02 -22.50 1.93
N TYR A 590 -19.20 -21.38 2.62
CA TYR A 590 -18.62 -21.18 3.95
C TYR A 590 -19.64 -21.01 5.07
N SER A 591 -20.89 -20.68 4.75
CA SER A 591 -21.97 -20.43 5.70
C SER A 591 -23.14 -21.41 5.58
N ALA A 592 -22.87 -22.62 5.10
CA ALA A 592 -23.87 -23.67 4.97
C ALA A 592 -24.55 -24.07 6.29
N GLY A 593 -23.88 -23.87 7.45
CA GLY A 593 -24.47 -24.11 8.78
C GLY A 593 -25.47 -23.04 9.23
N VAL A 594 -25.49 -21.87 8.59
CA VAL A 594 -26.42 -20.77 8.90
C VAL A 594 -27.81 -21.02 8.29
N MET A 595 -27.84 -21.71 7.14
CA MET A 595 -29.03 -21.94 6.33
C MET A 595 -29.75 -23.22 6.74
N ASP A 596 -31.08 -23.23 6.59
CA ASP A 596 -31.84 -24.48 6.60
C ASP A 596 -31.43 -25.36 5.41
N ALA A 597 -31.47 -26.68 5.56
CA ALA A 597 -31.00 -27.61 4.53
C ALA A 597 -31.70 -27.40 3.17
N GLU A 598 -33.01 -27.22 3.17
CA GLU A 598 -33.80 -26.96 1.94
C GLU A 598 -33.42 -25.64 1.26
N GLU A 599 -33.06 -24.61 2.03
CA GLU A 599 -32.60 -23.33 1.48
C GLU A 599 -31.20 -23.48 0.88
N TRP A 600 -30.31 -24.21 1.54
CA TRP A 600 -28.97 -24.48 1.04
C TRP A 600 -29.00 -25.20 -0.32
N HIS A 601 -29.79 -26.27 -0.45
CA HIS A 601 -29.96 -26.99 -1.72
C HIS A 601 -30.52 -26.08 -2.83
N ARG A 602 -31.53 -25.24 -2.52
CA ARG A 602 -32.07 -24.26 -3.48
C ARG A 602 -31.01 -23.26 -3.97
N CYS A 603 -30.09 -22.83 -3.11
CA CYS A 603 -29.00 -21.95 -3.51
C CYS A 603 -27.93 -22.68 -4.34
N VAL A 604 -27.58 -23.92 -3.98
CA VAL A 604 -26.66 -24.77 -4.73
C VAL A 604 -27.17 -25.03 -6.14
N ASP A 605 -28.47 -25.30 -6.30
CA ASP A 605 -29.11 -25.52 -7.60
C ASP A 605 -28.86 -24.39 -8.61
N VAL A 606 -28.85 -23.15 -8.13
CA VAL A 606 -28.58 -21.96 -8.95
C VAL A 606 -27.12 -21.92 -9.39
N LEU A 607 -26.19 -22.25 -8.48
CA LEU A 607 -24.75 -22.23 -8.75
C LEU A 607 -24.29 -23.42 -9.60
N LEU A 608 -25.02 -24.53 -9.60
CA LEU A 608 -24.75 -25.68 -10.46
C LEU A 608 -25.23 -25.48 -11.91
N ALA A 609 -25.76 -24.31 -12.27
CA ALA A 609 -26.10 -24.00 -13.66
C ALA A 609 -24.83 -23.66 -14.48
N PRO A 610 -24.55 -24.36 -15.61
CA PRO A 610 -23.41 -24.05 -16.47
C PRO A 610 -23.36 -22.59 -16.94
N SER A 611 -24.53 -22.00 -17.25
CA SER A 611 -24.65 -20.61 -17.67
C SER A 611 -24.21 -19.61 -16.60
N TRP A 612 -24.33 -19.97 -15.32
CA TRP A 612 -23.88 -19.12 -14.21
C TRP A 612 -22.36 -19.01 -14.18
N TRP A 613 -21.65 -20.14 -14.28
CA TRP A 613 -20.19 -20.17 -14.33
C TRP A 613 -19.65 -19.53 -15.61
N ALA A 614 -20.29 -19.74 -16.75
CA ALA A 614 -19.93 -19.05 -17.98
C ALA A 614 -20.03 -17.52 -17.81
N GLY A 615 -21.07 -17.02 -17.13
CA GLY A 615 -21.24 -15.61 -16.80
C GLY A 615 -20.20 -15.08 -15.82
N LEU A 616 -19.85 -15.86 -14.78
CA LEU A 616 -18.83 -15.50 -13.80
C LEU A 616 -17.44 -15.38 -14.43
N LEU A 617 -17.07 -16.35 -15.27
CA LEU A 617 -15.74 -16.46 -15.85
C LEU A 617 -15.53 -15.51 -17.04
N THR A 618 -16.59 -15.03 -17.67
CA THR A 618 -16.48 -14.07 -18.79
C THR A 618 -16.33 -12.63 -18.30
N ASP A 619 -17.00 -12.24 -17.22
CA ASP A 619 -16.95 -10.87 -16.66
C ASP A 619 -15.68 -10.61 -15.82
N PRO A 620 -14.75 -9.74 -16.27
CA PRO A 620 -13.51 -9.45 -15.54
C PRO A 620 -13.71 -8.99 -14.10
N ALA A 621 -14.80 -8.27 -13.81
CA ALA A 621 -15.07 -7.77 -12.46
C ALA A 621 -15.43 -8.90 -11.48
N ARG A 622 -15.94 -10.03 -11.98
CA ARG A 622 -16.43 -11.14 -11.13
C ARG A 622 -15.47 -12.31 -11.03
N ARG A 623 -14.47 -12.36 -11.92
CA ARG A 623 -13.48 -13.46 -11.97
C ARG A 623 -12.75 -13.67 -10.64
N GLU A 624 -12.60 -12.63 -9.81
CA GLU A 624 -11.99 -12.77 -8.49
C GLU A 624 -12.71 -13.82 -7.62
N LEU A 625 -14.04 -13.94 -7.74
CA LEU A 625 -14.82 -14.90 -6.95
C LEU A 625 -14.56 -16.36 -7.36
N ALA A 626 -13.96 -16.62 -8.53
CA ALA A 626 -13.64 -17.97 -8.98
C ALA A 626 -12.69 -18.71 -8.03
N ARG A 627 -11.89 -17.99 -7.21
CA ARG A 627 -11.02 -18.58 -6.18
C ARG A 627 -11.78 -19.37 -5.10
N ILE A 628 -13.09 -19.12 -4.94
CA ILE A 628 -13.97 -19.85 -4.01
C ILE A 628 -14.44 -21.17 -4.64
N GLY A 629 -14.37 -21.31 -5.96
CA GLY A 629 -14.90 -22.45 -6.72
C GLY A 629 -14.42 -23.83 -6.25
N PRO A 630 -13.11 -24.05 -6.02
CA PRO A 630 -12.63 -25.34 -5.50
C PRO A 630 -13.28 -25.72 -4.16
N ASP A 631 -13.44 -24.75 -3.24
CA ASP A 631 -14.09 -24.99 -1.94
C ASP A 631 -15.60 -25.20 -2.08
N PHE A 632 -16.25 -24.51 -3.03
CA PHE A 632 -17.66 -24.75 -3.35
C PHE A 632 -17.88 -26.20 -3.76
N VAL A 633 -17.03 -26.73 -4.65
CA VAL A 633 -17.11 -28.12 -5.09
C VAL A 633 -16.92 -29.09 -3.91
N ARG A 634 -15.95 -28.83 -3.02
CA ARG A 634 -15.77 -29.62 -1.79
C ARG A 634 -17.01 -29.58 -0.89
N ALA A 635 -17.61 -28.41 -0.71
CA ALA A 635 -18.82 -28.25 0.10
C ALA A 635 -19.99 -29.07 -0.47
N VAL A 636 -20.16 -29.08 -1.80
CA VAL A 636 -21.18 -29.92 -2.48
C VAL A 636 -20.88 -31.40 -2.35
N HIS A 637 -19.62 -31.84 -2.46
CA HIS A 637 -19.28 -33.25 -2.22
C HIS A 637 -19.57 -33.70 -0.78
N ARG A 638 -19.45 -32.81 0.20
CA ARG A 638 -19.67 -33.16 1.61
C ARG A 638 -21.13 -33.13 2.04
N ARG A 639 -21.91 -32.17 1.52
CA ARG A 639 -23.30 -31.90 1.97
C ARG A 639 -24.37 -32.11 0.89
N GLY A 640 -23.98 -32.20 -0.36
CA GLY A 640 -24.89 -32.35 -1.50
C GLY A 640 -25.46 -33.75 -1.63
N THR A 641 -26.55 -33.83 -2.37
CA THR A 641 -27.16 -35.05 -2.87
C THR A 641 -26.34 -35.64 -4.01
N GLY A 642 -26.52 -36.94 -4.32
CA GLY A 642 -25.85 -37.58 -5.45
C GLY A 642 -26.15 -36.93 -6.81
N ASP A 643 -27.30 -36.27 -6.96
CA ASP A 643 -27.63 -35.50 -8.18
C ASP A 643 -26.83 -34.20 -8.27
N GLU A 644 -26.71 -33.45 -7.16
CA GLU A 644 -25.90 -32.24 -7.10
C GLU A 644 -24.42 -32.55 -7.37
N MET A 645 -23.90 -33.66 -6.85
CA MET A 645 -22.54 -34.14 -7.16
C MET A 645 -22.37 -34.47 -8.65
N ARG A 646 -23.39 -35.06 -9.29
CA ARG A 646 -23.34 -35.33 -10.73
C ARG A 646 -23.28 -34.04 -11.54
N ARG A 647 -24.11 -33.06 -11.16
CA ARG A 647 -24.17 -31.74 -11.80
C ARG A 647 -22.87 -30.94 -11.62
N VAL A 648 -22.14 -31.11 -10.52
CA VAL A 648 -20.76 -30.58 -10.36
C VAL A 648 -19.85 -31.10 -11.47
N VAL A 649 -19.89 -32.40 -11.76
CA VAL A 649 -19.08 -33.01 -12.84
C VAL A 649 -19.52 -32.50 -14.22
N GLU A 650 -20.81 -32.24 -14.41
CA GLU A 650 -21.35 -31.63 -15.64
C GLU A 650 -20.89 -30.17 -15.86
N LEU A 651 -20.30 -29.50 -14.86
CA LEU A 651 -19.68 -28.18 -15.04
C LEU A 651 -18.34 -28.24 -15.79
N VAL A 652 -17.65 -29.39 -15.80
CA VAL A 652 -16.29 -29.53 -16.35
C VAL A 652 -16.17 -29.03 -17.80
N PRO A 653 -17.10 -29.32 -18.74
CA PRO A 653 -17.05 -28.74 -20.09
C PRO A 653 -17.08 -27.21 -20.10
N THR A 654 -17.81 -26.59 -19.17
CA THR A 654 -17.86 -25.12 -19.04
C THR A 654 -16.56 -24.56 -18.48
N LEU A 655 -16.03 -25.19 -17.43
CA LEU A 655 -14.76 -24.78 -16.80
C LEU A 655 -13.59 -24.91 -17.77
N THR A 656 -13.52 -26.02 -18.50
CA THR A 656 -12.47 -26.27 -19.50
C THR A 656 -12.55 -25.28 -20.66
N ALA A 657 -13.75 -24.94 -21.15
CA ALA A 657 -13.92 -23.94 -22.21
C ALA A 657 -13.35 -22.56 -21.83
N ALA A 658 -13.34 -22.20 -20.54
CA ALA A 658 -12.79 -20.94 -20.06
C ALA A 658 -11.25 -20.95 -19.91
N LEU A 659 -10.60 -22.12 -19.81
CA LEU A 659 -9.16 -22.22 -19.51
C LEU A 659 -8.26 -21.52 -20.52
N ALA A 660 -8.50 -21.71 -21.82
CA ALA A 660 -7.59 -21.22 -22.87
C ALA A 660 -7.50 -19.69 -22.94
N ALA A 661 -8.53 -18.97 -22.51
CA ALA A 661 -8.58 -17.51 -22.48
C ALA A 661 -8.28 -16.91 -21.10
N ALA A 662 -8.08 -17.75 -20.08
CA ALA A 662 -7.83 -17.32 -18.72
C ALA A 662 -6.35 -16.97 -18.49
N PRO A 663 -6.04 -15.94 -17.66
CA PRO A 663 -4.69 -15.70 -17.19
C PRO A 663 -4.19 -16.87 -16.31
N THR A 664 -2.87 -17.03 -16.19
CA THR A 664 -2.21 -18.18 -15.54
C THR A 664 -2.74 -18.50 -14.13
N HIS A 665 -2.88 -17.49 -13.26
CA HIS A 665 -3.41 -17.69 -11.91
C HIS A 665 -4.84 -18.29 -11.93
N GLN A 666 -5.67 -17.84 -12.88
CA GLN A 666 -7.03 -18.34 -13.05
C GLN A 666 -7.06 -19.73 -13.71
N GLN A 667 -6.11 -20.04 -14.61
CA GLN A 667 -5.93 -21.39 -15.13
C GLN A 667 -5.65 -22.38 -14.00
N CYS A 668 -4.78 -22.02 -13.04
CA CYS A 668 -4.48 -22.87 -11.88
C CYS A 668 -5.75 -23.13 -11.03
N LEU A 669 -6.52 -22.08 -10.73
CA LEU A 669 -7.78 -22.19 -9.98
C LEU A 669 -8.81 -23.09 -10.68
N LEU A 670 -8.97 -22.95 -12.00
CA LEU A 670 -9.90 -23.75 -12.78
C LEU A 670 -9.46 -25.21 -12.87
N VAL A 671 -8.17 -25.49 -13.06
CA VAL A 671 -7.65 -26.87 -13.06
C VAL A 671 -7.84 -27.51 -11.68
N ALA A 672 -7.58 -26.76 -10.60
CA ALA A 672 -7.83 -27.24 -9.25
C ALA A 672 -9.33 -27.54 -9.01
N MET A 673 -10.23 -26.66 -9.44
CA MET A 673 -11.67 -26.87 -9.34
C MET A 673 -12.13 -28.11 -10.13
N ILE A 674 -11.62 -28.27 -11.36
CA ILE A 674 -11.89 -29.46 -12.20
C ILE A 674 -11.39 -30.72 -11.49
N ARG A 675 -10.18 -30.69 -10.93
CA ARG A 675 -9.62 -31.82 -10.17
C ARG A 675 -10.52 -32.20 -9.01
N VAL A 676 -10.94 -31.25 -8.19
CA VAL A 676 -11.85 -31.55 -7.06
C VAL A 676 -13.17 -32.13 -7.58
N ALA A 677 -13.72 -31.60 -8.68
CA ALA A 677 -15.01 -32.06 -9.22
C ALA A 677 -14.98 -33.52 -9.70
N VAL A 678 -13.89 -33.96 -10.33
CA VAL A 678 -13.81 -35.28 -10.97
C VAL A 678 -13.17 -36.36 -10.09
N VAL A 679 -12.46 -35.98 -9.03
CA VAL A 679 -11.75 -36.91 -8.16
C VAL A 679 -12.67 -37.38 -7.05
N ALA A 680 -12.99 -38.68 -7.08
CA ALA A 680 -13.80 -39.31 -6.05
C ALA A 680 -13.13 -39.19 -4.67
N HIS A 681 -13.83 -38.53 -3.74
CA HIS A 681 -13.38 -38.39 -2.36
C HIS A 681 -13.67 -39.69 -1.60
N THR A 682 -12.67 -40.58 -1.50
CA THR A 682 -12.72 -41.68 -0.52
C THR A 682 -12.53 -41.12 0.89
N ALA A 683 -13.11 -41.76 1.91
CA ALA A 683 -13.00 -41.29 3.30
C ALA A 683 -11.54 -41.11 3.79
N SER A 684 -10.57 -41.86 3.25
CA SER A 684 -9.15 -41.72 3.62
C SER A 684 -8.44 -40.54 2.91
N THR A 685 -8.90 -40.16 1.71
CA THR A 685 -8.35 -39.02 0.96
C THR A 685 -8.98 -37.70 1.38
N ALA A 686 -10.26 -37.74 1.79
CA ALA A 686 -10.98 -36.62 2.38
C ALA A 686 -10.22 -36.03 3.59
N ALA A 687 -9.73 -36.87 4.50
CA ALA A 687 -9.05 -36.41 5.71
C ALA A 687 -7.72 -35.65 5.48
N ALA A 688 -7.02 -35.91 4.37
CA ALA A 688 -5.73 -35.28 4.06
C ALA A 688 -5.83 -34.05 3.15
N GLU A 689 -6.84 -34.00 2.25
CA GLU A 689 -6.99 -32.95 1.24
C GLU A 689 -8.12 -31.93 1.52
N GLU A 690 -8.97 -32.17 2.54
CA GLU A 690 -10.05 -31.25 2.95
C GLU A 690 -9.54 -30.08 3.80
N ARG A 691 -8.63 -29.26 3.25
CA ARG A 691 -8.31 -27.96 3.86
C ARG A 691 -9.21 -26.89 3.25
N ALA A 692 -10.10 -26.32 4.06
CA ALA A 692 -10.87 -25.15 3.64
C ALA A 692 -9.98 -23.94 3.39
N LEU A 693 -10.48 -23.00 2.58
CA LEU A 693 -9.82 -21.72 2.27
C LEU A 693 -8.50 -21.85 1.53
N ALA A 694 -8.17 -23.02 0.97
CA ALA A 694 -6.86 -23.27 0.35
C ALA A 694 -6.45 -22.25 -0.71
N PHE A 695 -7.40 -21.72 -1.47
CA PHE A 695 -7.09 -20.72 -2.49
C PHE A 695 -7.35 -19.28 -2.04
N VAL A 696 -8.18 -19.09 -1.00
CA VAL A 696 -8.48 -17.76 -0.45
C VAL A 696 -7.41 -17.33 0.56
N TYR A 697 -6.71 -18.30 1.17
CA TYR A 697 -5.65 -18.10 2.16
C TYR A 697 -4.30 -17.67 1.56
N HIS A 698 -4.06 -17.90 0.26
CA HIS A 698 -2.80 -17.51 -0.36
C HIS A 698 -3.01 -16.34 -1.32
N ALA A 699 -2.27 -15.25 -1.10
CA ALA A 699 -2.36 -14.03 -1.90
C ALA A 699 -1.97 -14.26 -3.38
N ALA A 700 -1.17 -15.30 -3.66
CA ALA A 700 -0.77 -15.72 -5.01
C ALA A 700 -1.96 -16.05 -5.95
N TYR A 701 -3.13 -16.38 -5.39
CA TYR A 701 -4.35 -16.67 -6.15
C TYR A 701 -5.32 -15.49 -6.22
N ALA A 702 -4.96 -14.34 -5.67
CA ALA A 702 -5.71 -13.10 -5.91
C ALA A 702 -5.41 -12.60 -7.33
N ALA A 703 -6.44 -12.16 -8.04
CA ALA A 703 -6.24 -11.52 -9.34
C ALA A 703 -5.38 -10.24 -9.17
N PRO A 704 -4.39 -9.98 -10.04
CA PRO A 704 -3.72 -8.69 -10.09
C PRO A 704 -4.77 -7.58 -10.22
N ALA A 705 -4.69 -6.57 -9.36
CA ALA A 705 -5.74 -5.59 -9.11
C ALA A 705 -6.34 -4.99 -10.40
N LEU A 706 -7.56 -5.43 -10.75
CA LEU A 706 -8.37 -4.89 -11.86
C LEU A 706 -9.57 -4.08 -11.38
N VAL A 707 -9.61 -3.70 -10.11
CA VAL A 707 -10.67 -2.82 -9.62
C VAL A 707 -10.36 -1.40 -10.10
N GLU A 708 -11.26 -0.82 -10.89
CA GLU A 708 -11.27 0.61 -11.23
C GLU A 708 -11.29 1.43 -9.94
N GLY A 709 -10.13 1.82 -9.41
CA GLY A 709 -10.04 2.47 -8.11
C GLY A 709 -8.65 2.52 -7.47
N GLY A 710 -7.68 1.72 -7.92
CA GLY A 710 -6.34 1.62 -7.32
C GLY A 710 -6.18 0.37 -6.44
N ASP A 711 -4.96 0.15 -5.94
CA ASP A 711 -4.50 -1.10 -5.30
C ASP A 711 -5.54 -1.75 -4.38
N ALA A 712 -5.83 -3.03 -4.64
CA ALA A 712 -6.78 -3.81 -3.86
C ALA A 712 -6.26 -3.95 -2.42
N VAL A 713 -7.03 -3.48 -1.44
CA VAL A 713 -6.71 -3.76 -0.03
C VAL A 713 -7.07 -5.23 0.25
N PRO A 714 -6.13 -6.08 0.70
CA PRO A 714 -6.41 -7.47 1.05
C PRO A 714 -7.13 -7.52 2.40
N LEU A 715 -8.45 -7.32 2.40
CA LEU A 715 -9.18 -6.96 3.62
C LEU A 715 -9.38 -8.15 4.57
N GLY A 716 -10.08 -9.20 4.13
CA GLY A 716 -10.37 -10.34 5.01
C GLY A 716 -9.15 -11.23 5.27
N HIS A 717 -8.23 -11.31 4.32
CA HIS A 717 -7.06 -12.19 4.40
C HIS A 717 -6.13 -11.84 5.58
N VAL A 718 -5.85 -10.55 5.76
CA VAL A 718 -5.01 -10.06 6.87
C VAL A 718 -5.63 -10.40 8.22
N TRP A 719 -6.95 -10.21 8.37
CA TRP A 719 -7.67 -10.56 9.59
C TRP A 719 -7.65 -12.07 9.86
N LEU A 720 -7.84 -12.89 8.82
CA LEU A 720 -7.74 -14.34 8.92
C LEU A 720 -6.35 -14.78 9.42
N LYS A 721 -5.27 -14.31 8.76
CA LYS A 721 -3.88 -14.63 9.14
C LYS A 721 -3.49 -14.12 10.53
N GLN A 722 -4.08 -13.03 11.02
CA GLN A 722 -3.82 -12.53 12.38
C GLN A 722 -4.30 -13.49 13.46
N VAL A 723 -5.37 -14.26 13.22
CA VAL A 723 -5.94 -15.20 14.20
C VAL A 723 -5.54 -16.65 13.89
N MET A 724 -5.41 -16.99 12.60
CA MET A 724 -5.02 -18.30 12.09
C MET A 724 -3.78 -18.13 11.19
N PRO A 725 -2.57 -18.06 11.78
CA PRO A 725 -1.33 -17.71 11.06
C PRO A 725 -0.86 -18.80 10.09
N THR A 726 -1.39 -20.02 10.21
CA THR A 726 -1.19 -21.09 9.23
C THR A 726 -2.54 -21.59 8.73
N GLN A 727 -2.58 -22.14 7.51
CA GLN A 727 -3.80 -22.72 6.94
C GLN A 727 -4.30 -23.90 7.80
N GLU A 728 -3.40 -24.65 8.42
CA GLU A 728 -3.72 -25.79 9.27
C GLU A 728 -4.48 -25.38 10.54
N ALA A 729 -4.36 -24.13 10.97
CA ALA A 729 -5.11 -23.59 12.11
C ALA A 729 -6.58 -23.31 11.78
N VAL A 730 -7.02 -23.44 10.52
CA VAL A 730 -8.40 -23.18 10.11
C VAL A 730 -9.29 -24.38 10.48
N PRO A 731 -10.30 -24.22 11.37
CA PRO A 731 -11.18 -25.31 11.77
C PRO A 731 -12.19 -25.65 10.66
N THR A 732 -11.80 -26.52 9.73
CA THR A 732 -12.61 -26.90 8.55
C THR A 732 -14.02 -27.41 8.92
N ALA A 733 -14.15 -28.15 10.02
CA ALA A 733 -15.44 -28.64 10.53
C ALA A 733 -16.45 -27.50 10.83
N VAL A 734 -15.97 -26.29 11.13
CA VAL A 734 -16.84 -25.11 11.37
C VAL A 734 -17.56 -24.67 10.09
N LEU A 735 -16.90 -24.81 8.95
CA LEU A 735 -17.41 -24.33 7.66
C LEU A 735 -18.39 -25.33 7.04
N TRP A 736 -18.05 -26.61 7.09
CA TRP A 736 -18.79 -27.64 6.35
C TRP A 736 -19.49 -28.69 7.22
N GLY A 737 -19.35 -28.63 8.55
CA GLY A 737 -19.94 -29.60 9.49
C GLY A 737 -19.16 -30.92 9.55
N GLU A 738 -19.56 -31.82 10.45
CA GLU A 738 -18.98 -33.17 10.50
C GLU A 738 -19.28 -33.95 9.20
N PRO A 739 -18.36 -34.80 8.71
CA PRO A 739 -18.63 -35.63 7.56
C PRO A 739 -19.80 -36.58 7.88
N ALA A 740 -20.82 -36.60 7.03
CA ALA A 740 -22.00 -37.44 7.25
C ALA A 740 -21.60 -38.92 7.32
N ALA A 741 -21.83 -39.55 8.48
CA ALA A 741 -21.52 -40.96 8.72
C ALA A 741 -22.24 -41.95 7.78
N GLU A 742 -23.26 -41.48 7.04
CA GLU A 742 -24.09 -42.29 6.13
C GLU A 742 -23.60 -42.33 4.67
N MET A 743 -22.53 -41.62 4.29
CA MET A 743 -21.89 -41.78 2.97
C MET A 743 -21.07 -43.06 2.82
N THR A 744 -21.40 -44.10 3.59
CA THR A 744 -20.95 -45.48 3.36
C THR A 744 -21.59 -46.12 2.12
N GLY A 745 -22.59 -45.47 1.49
CA GLY A 745 -23.25 -45.95 0.28
C GLY A 745 -22.86 -45.19 -0.99
N GLU A 746 -22.06 -45.85 -1.83
CA GLU A 746 -21.92 -45.75 -3.30
C GLU A 746 -22.76 -44.69 -4.06
N SER A 747 -22.53 -43.39 -3.86
CA SER A 747 -22.90 -42.37 -4.84
C SER A 747 -21.64 -41.76 -5.44
N MET A 748 -20.88 -42.60 -6.12
CA MET A 748 -19.71 -42.18 -6.87
C MET A 748 -20.13 -41.74 -8.27
N VAL A 749 -19.80 -40.50 -8.65
CA VAL A 749 -20.03 -40.01 -10.01
C VAL A 749 -18.88 -40.49 -10.88
N LEU A 750 -19.18 -41.34 -11.86
CA LEU A 750 -18.20 -41.89 -12.80
C LEU A 750 -18.10 -41.02 -14.04
N VAL A 751 -16.88 -40.62 -14.39
CA VAL A 751 -16.58 -39.99 -15.68
C VAL A 751 -16.41 -41.10 -16.72
N GLU A 752 -17.47 -41.42 -17.45
CA GLU A 752 -17.41 -42.39 -18.55
C GLU A 752 -16.52 -41.87 -19.69
N SER A 753 -15.77 -42.76 -20.36
CA SER A 753 -14.88 -42.38 -21.46
C SER A 753 -15.59 -41.83 -22.69
N ASN A 754 -16.88 -42.14 -22.85
CA ASN A 754 -17.74 -41.57 -23.89
C ASN A 754 -18.51 -40.31 -23.44
N SER A 755 -18.22 -39.78 -22.24
CA SER A 755 -18.89 -38.59 -21.73
C SER A 755 -18.32 -37.30 -22.32
N ALA A 756 -19.18 -36.27 -22.41
CA ALA A 756 -18.74 -34.92 -22.79
C ALA A 756 -17.68 -34.35 -21.83
N VAL A 757 -17.67 -34.82 -20.57
CA VAL A 757 -16.71 -34.46 -19.53
C VAL A 757 -15.33 -35.00 -19.88
N PHE A 758 -15.22 -36.29 -20.18
CA PHE A 758 -13.96 -36.91 -20.61
C PHE A 758 -13.42 -36.26 -21.88
N GLU A 759 -14.30 -36.05 -22.87
CA GLU A 759 -13.92 -35.41 -24.13
C GLU A 759 -13.39 -33.98 -23.92
N ALA A 760 -13.98 -33.22 -22.99
CA ALA A 760 -13.53 -31.88 -22.63
C ALA A 760 -12.16 -31.88 -21.93
N LEU A 761 -11.93 -32.80 -21.00
CA LEU A 761 -10.64 -32.96 -20.32
C LEU A 761 -9.53 -33.36 -21.31
N GLU A 762 -9.79 -34.36 -22.15
CA GLU A 762 -8.81 -34.84 -23.12
C GLU A 762 -8.48 -33.74 -24.14
N ARG A 763 -9.49 -33.07 -24.70
CA ARG A 763 -9.28 -32.06 -25.72
C ARG A 763 -8.58 -30.82 -25.16
N THR A 764 -9.05 -30.29 -24.05
CA THR A 764 -8.62 -28.98 -23.56
C THR A 764 -7.45 -29.09 -22.59
N CYS A 765 -7.58 -29.88 -21.52
CA CYS A 765 -6.52 -30.00 -20.52
C CYS A 765 -5.32 -30.76 -21.09
N TYR A 766 -5.53 -31.90 -21.77
CA TYR A 766 -4.43 -32.75 -22.21
C TYR A 766 -3.85 -32.30 -23.56
N ARG A 767 -4.68 -32.17 -24.61
CA ARG A 767 -4.19 -31.91 -25.97
C ARG A 767 -3.84 -30.44 -26.24
N GLN A 768 -4.62 -29.49 -25.71
CA GLN A 768 -4.41 -28.06 -25.94
C GLN A 768 -3.45 -27.44 -24.93
N LEU A 769 -3.72 -27.54 -23.62
CA LEU A 769 -2.91 -26.89 -22.58
C LEU A 769 -1.65 -27.69 -22.29
N TYR A 770 -1.76 -28.92 -21.76
CA TYR A 770 -0.59 -29.67 -21.30
C TYR A 770 0.47 -29.88 -22.40
N ARG A 771 0.05 -30.25 -23.61
CA ARG A 771 0.97 -30.41 -24.75
C ARG A 771 1.47 -29.09 -25.35
N SER A 772 1.01 -27.92 -24.90
CA SER A 772 1.51 -26.64 -25.42
C SER A 772 2.90 -26.34 -24.82
N PRO A 773 3.91 -26.02 -25.64
CA PRO A 773 5.22 -25.59 -25.12
C PRO A 773 5.14 -24.24 -24.41
N GLN A 774 4.05 -23.47 -24.61
CA GLN A 774 3.87 -22.13 -24.02
C GLN A 774 3.18 -22.15 -22.64
N THR A 775 2.75 -23.31 -22.15
CA THR A 775 2.09 -23.39 -20.85
C THR A 775 3.09 -23.23 -19.72
N GLU A 776 2.78 -22.32 -18.79
CA GLU A 776 3.66 -22.01 -17.67
C GLU A 776 3.85 -23.22 -16.72
N PRO A 777 5.02 -23.35 -16.07
CA PRO A 777 5.32 -24.48 -15.18
C PRO A 777 4.30 -24.70 -14.06
N VAL A 778 3.75 -23.62 -13.48
CA VAL A 778 2.76 -23.69 -12.40
C VAL A 778 1.45 -24.35 -12.88
N VAL A 779 1.01 -24.02 -14.09
CA VAL A 779 -0.19 -24.63 -14.70
C VAL A 779 0.09 -26.10 -15.06
N LEU A 780 1.30 -26.40 -15.55
CA LEU A 780 1.70 -27.78 -15.82
C LEU A 780 1.69 -28.64 -14.56
N ARG A 781 2.15 -28.11 -13.41
CA ARG A 781 2.09 -28.79 -12.11
C ARG A 781 0.65 -29.20 -11.77
N GLU A 782 -0.31 -28.28 -11.89
CA GLU A 782 -1.72 -28.58 -11.62
C GLU A 782 -2.31 -29.59 -12.62
N LEU A 783 -1.95 -29.50 -13.91
CA LEU A 783 -2.40 -30.45 -14.94
C LEU A 783 -1.83 -31.87 -14.72
N ARG A 784 -0.56 -31.99 -14.31
CA ARG A 784 0.06 -33.27 -13.92
C ARG A 784 -0.69 -33.88 -12.74
N THR A 785 -0.99 -33.06 -11.74
CA THR A 785 -1.74 -33.48 -10.55
C THR A 785 -3.13 -33.97 -10.93
N LEU A 786 -3.83 -33.28 -11.84
CA LEU A 786 -5.12 -33.74 -12.38
C LEU A 786 -5.01 -35.10 -13.11
N MET A 787 -4.02 -35.30 -13.97
CA MET A 787 -3.78 -36.58 -14.67
C MET A 787 -3.53 -37.73 -13.70
N VAL A 788 -2.70 -37.48 -12.68
CA VAL A 788 -2.35 -38.45 -11.65
C VAL A 788 -3.55 -38.75 -10.75
N SER A 789 -4.42 -37.79 -10.46
CA SER A 789 -5.63 -38.03 -9.68
C SER A 789 -6.72 -38.79 -10.46
N LEU A 790 -6.88 -38.55 -11.76
CA LEU A 790 -7.86 -39.25 -12.61
C LEU A 790 -7.48 -40.71 -12.89
N SER A 791 -6.21 -41.07 -12.75
CA SER A 791 -5.72 -42.45 -12.87
C SER A 791 -5.87 -43.26 -11.57
N ARG A 792 -6.45 -42.69 -10.51
CA ARG A 792 -6.76 -43.40 -9.27
C ARG A 792 -8.15 -44.03 -9.35
N PRO A 793 -8.28 -45.36 -9.25
CA PRO A 793 -9.59 -45.97 -9.20
C PRO A 793 -10.21 -45.88 -7.81
N SER A 794 -11.54 -45.87 -7.78
CA SER A 794 -12.31 -46.11 -6.56
C SER A 794 -13.01 -47.46 -6.66
N ALA A 795 -13.28 -48.06 -5.50
CA ALA A 795 -13.91 -49.37 -5.41
C ALA A 795 -15.28 -49.37 -6.12
N GLY A 796 -15.52 -50.35 -7.00
CA GLY A 796 -16.82 -50.59 -7.64
C GLY A 796 -16.93 -50.20 -9.12
N VAL A 797 -15.88 -49.68 -9.74
CA VAL A 797 -15.92 -49.14 -11.11
C VAL A 797 -15.39 -50.15 -12.14
N PRO A 798 -16.00 -50.29 -13.33
CA PRO A 798 -15.50 -51.16 -14.39
C PRO A 798 -14.10 -50.73 -14.89
N SER A 799 -13.19 -51.71 -14.98
CA SER A 799 -11.77 -51.55 -15.39
C SER A 799 -11.56 -50.77 -16.70
N GLY A 800 -12.52 -50.82 -17.62
CA GLY A 800 -12.41 -50.22 -18.96
C GLY A 800 -12.28 -48.69 -18.97
N THR A 801 -12.99 -47.98 -18.09
CA THR A 801 -13.02 -46.51 -18.10
C THR A 801 -11.69 -45.89 -17.62
N TYR A 802 -10.98 -46.58 -16.73
CA TYR A 802 -9.65 -46.16 -16.27
C TYR A 802 -8.58 -46.39 -17.31
N ALA A 803 -8.70 -47.46 -18.11
CA ALA A 803 -7.76 -47.74 -19.19
C ALA A 803 -7.73 -46.59 -20.20
N ASP A 804 -8.89 -46.02 -20.54
CA ASP A 804 -9.01 -44.88 -21.45
C ASP A 804 -8.38 -43.61 -20.87
N SER A 805 -8.62 -43.32 -19.58
CA SER A 805 -8.04 -42.15 -18.89
C SER A 805 -6.52 -42.25 -18.75
N TYR A 806 -6.02 -43.43 -18.41
CA TYR A 806 -4.59 -43.73 -18.35
C TYR A 806 -3.92 -43.61 -19.73
N ALA A 807 -4.52 -44.19 -20.77
CA ALA A 807 -4.04 -44.08 -22.14
C ALA A 807 -4.01 -42.62 -22.63
N ALA A 808 -5.02 -41.82 -22.29
CA ALA A 808 -5.08 -40.40 -22.62
C ALA A 808 -4.00 -39.57 -21.90
N ALA A 809 -3.73 -39.87 -20.62
CA ALA A 809 -2.65 -39.23 -19.85
C ALA A 809 -1.27 -39.57 -20.44
N LEU A 810 -1.00 -40.84 -20.76
CA LEU A 810 0.22 -41.26 -21.47
C LEU A 810 0.36 -40.53 -22.80
N ALA A 811 -0.71 -40.50 -23.60
CA ALA A 811 -0.73 -39.76 -24.86
C ALA A 811 -0.39 -38.28 -24.67
N ALA A 812 -0.80 -37.68 -23.55
CA ALA A 812 -0.53 -36.29 -23.23
C ALA A 812 0.95 -36.06 -22.91
N VAL A 813 1.56 -36.91 -22.08
CA VAL A 813 2.99 -36.86 -21.72
C VAL A 813 3.86 -37.01 -22.96
N PHE A 814 3.68 -38.09 -23.73
CA PHE A 814 4.48 -38.32 -24.93
C PHE A 814 4.24 -37.24 -26.00
N GLY A 815 2.99 -36.80 -26.16
CA GLY A 815 2.66 -35.71 -27.09
C GLY A 815 3.24 -34.35 -26.70
N ARG A 816 3.59 -34.14 -25.43
CA ARG A 816 4.32 -32.95 -24.97
C ARG A 816 5.82 -33.10 -25.24
N LEU A 817 6.40 -34.26 -24.91
CA LEU A 817 7.81 -34.56 -25.22
C LEU A 817 8.12 -34.38 -26.71
N GLU A 818 7.23 -34.87 -27.58
CA GLU A 818 7.32 -34.67 -29.03
C GLU A 818 7.47 -33.20 -29.45
N ARG A 819 6.77 -32.29 -28.76
CA ARG A 819 6.70 -30.87 -29.11
C ARG A 819 7.80 -30.04 -28.44
N VAL A 820 8.15 -30.37 -27.20
CA VAL A 820 9.14 -29.62 -26.39
C VAL A 820 10.55 -30.15 -26.62
N CYS A 821 10.70 -31.45 -26.86
CA CYS A 821 11.97 -32.15 -27.06
C CYS A 821 11.94 -32.98 -28.37
N PRO A 822 11.94 -32.38 -29.56
CA PRO A 822 11.92 -33.14 -30.81
C PRO A 822 13.10 -34.11 -30.89
N GLY A 823 12.83 -35.38 -31.23
CA GLY A 823 13.88 -36.40 -31.33
C GLY A 823 14.33 -37.01 -30.00
N TRP A 824 13.55 -36.85 -28.92
CA TRP A 824 13.84 -37.45 -27.60
C TRP A 824 13.94 -38.99 -27.60
N TRP A 825 13.44 -39.66 -28.64
CA TRP A 825 13.57 -41.12 -28.86
C TRP A 825 14.84 -41.52 -29.63
N GLU A 826 15.58 -40.57 -30.20
CA GLU A 826 16.84 -40.84 -30.91
C GLU A 826 17.95 -41.08 -29.87
N THR A 827 18.41 -42.31 -29.82
CA THR A 827 18.95 -42.99 -28.64
C THR A 827 20.43 -42.68 -28.36
N GLU A 828 20.77 -42.73 -27.06
CA GLU A 828 22.06 -42.99 -26.39
C GLU A 828 23.24 -42.00 -26.58
N ASP A 829 23.60 -41.55 -27.79
CA ASP A 829 24.84 -40.78 -27.97
C ASP A 829 24.67 -39.25 -27.81
N ALA A 830 23.48 -38.72 -28.05
CA ALA A 830 23.19 -37.28 -27.91
C ALA A 830 22.74 -36.90 -26.49
N ALA A 831 22.00 -37.79 -25.81
CA ALA A 831 21.48 -37.56 -24.45
C ALA A 831 22.60 -37.52 -23.39
N ALA A 832 23.68 -38.30 -23.57
CA ALA A 832 24.85 -38.25 -22.69
C ALA A 832 25.60 -36.91 -22.79
N ALA A 833 25.62 -36.28 -23.98
CA ALA A 833 26.26 -34.99 -24.20
C ALA A 833 25.46 -33.81 -23.63
N THR A 834 24.12 -33.86 -23.68
CA THR A 834 23.24 -32.86 -23.07
C THR A 834 23.09 -33.03 -21.55
N ALA A 835 23.09 -34.27 -21.04
CA ALA A 835 23.08 -34.55 -19.60
C ALA A 835 24.41 -34.15 -18.93
N ALA A 836 25.55 -34.34 -19.59
CA ALA A 836 26.86 -33.89 -19.09
C ALA A 836 27.01 -32.35 -19.07
N ALA A 837 26.33 -31.64 -19.97
CA ALA A 837 26.31 -30.18 -19.98
C ALA A 837 25.39 -29.59 -18.88
N ALA A 838 24.25 -30.25 -18.60
CA ALA A 838 23.29 -29.79 -17.59
C ALA A 838 23.71 -30.12 -16.14
N THR A 839 24.45 -31.21 -15.93
CA THR A 839 24.97 -31.61 -14.61
C THR A 839 26.12 -30.72 -14.11
N ALA A 840 26.77 -29.96 -15.00
CA ALA A 840 27.81 -29.02 -14.63
C ALA A 840 27.26 -27.73 -13.96
N ASP A 841 26.00 -27.36 -14.23
CA ASP A 841 25.35 -26.16 -13.67
C ASP A 841 24.36 -26.45 -12.53
N ALA A 842 23.91 -27.69 -12.36
CA ALA A 842 22.85 -28.07 -11.40
C ALA A 842 23.36 -28.59 -10.03
N SER A 843 24.63 -28.40 -9.70
CA SER A 843 25.28 -28.92 -8.47
C SER A 843 24.84 -28.22 -7.16
N ARG A 844 23.58 -27.77 -7.02
CA ARG A 844 23.17 -27.03 -5.81
C ARG A 844 21.73 -27.20 -5.30
N CYS A 845 20.96 -28.15 -5.81
CA CYS A 845 19.62 -28.40 -5.27
C CYS A 845 19.58 -29.82 -4.71
N ASP A 846 19.88 -29.94 -3.41
CA ASP A 846 19.71 -31.17 -2.65
C ASP A 846 18.23 -31.56 -2.57
N ASP A 847 18.02 -32.86 -2.66
CA ASP A 847 16.79 -33.60 -2.43
C ASP A 847 16.22 -33.31 -1.03
N ASP A 848 15.08 -32.62 -0.97
CA ASP A 848 14.07 -32.86 0.06
C ASP A 848 12.69 -32.44 -0.46
N GLU A 849 11.80 -33.42 -0.56
CA GLU A 849 10.41 -33.27 -1.00
C GLU A 849 9.62 -32.47 0.05
N CYS A 850 9.65 -31.14 -0.04
CA CYS A 850 8.73 -30.26 0.69
C CYS A 850 8.12 -29.26 -0.30
N TRP A 851 7.06 -29.68 -0.99
CA TRP A 851 6.40 -28.93 -2.07
C TRP A 851 5.32 -27.95 -1.60
N ASP A 852 5.42 -27.47 -0.34
CA ASP A 852 4.39 -26.68 0.36
C ASP A 852 4.78 -25.23 0.71
N ASP A 853 6.02 -24.79 0.45
CA ASP A 853 6.45 -23.43 0.78
C ASP A 853 6.11 -22.42 -0.34
N TRP A 854 4.88 -21.90 -0.28
CA TRP A 854 4.39 -20.80 -1.13
C TRP A 854 4.81 -19.40 -0.63
N ASP A 855 5.45 -19.32 0.55
CA ASP A 855 5.80 -18.07 1.22
C ASP A 855 7.32 -17.75 1.17
N ALA A 856 8.12 -18.45 0.35
CA ALA A 856 9.52 -18.07 0.15
C ALA A 856 9.63 -16.90 -0.83
N ASP A 857 10.21 -15.81 -0.33
CA ASP A 857 10.41 -14.51 -0.98
C ASP A 857 10.74 -14.61 -2.48
N ALA A 858 9.85 -14.07 -3.31
CA ALA A 858 10.03 -13.91 -4.74
C ALA A 858 11.04 -12.79 -5.04
N ASP A 859 12.33 -13.09 -4.81
CA ASP A 859 13.48 -12.30 -5.27
C ASP A 859 14.34 -13.11 -6.26
N GLU A 860 13.71 -13.93 -7.10
CA GLU A 860 14.36 -14.37 -8.35
C GLU A 860 13.55 -13.90 -9.56
N ASP A 861 14.17 -13.00 -10.32
CA ASP A 861 13.84 -12.63 -11.70
C ASP A 861 13.84 -13.89 -12.60
N GLY A 862 12.82 -14.74 -12.45
CA GLY A 862 12.53 -15.88 -13.32
C GLY A 862 11.84 -15.44 -14.60
N ALA A 863 12.41 -14.47 -15.31
CA ALA A 863 11.96 -14.10 -16.64
C ALA A 863 12.21 -15.27 -17.60
N ALA A 864 11.16 -16.02 -17.93
CA ALA A 864 10.98 -16.75 -19.19
C ALA A 864 12.21 -17.52 -19.74
N GLN A 865 12.97 -18.21 -18.91
CA GLN A 865 13.83 -19.28 -19.40
C GLN A 865 12.93 -20.48 -19.70
N GLY A 866 12.76 -20.77 -20.99
CA GLY A 866 11.95 -21.92 -21.45
C GLY A 866 12.39 -23.21 -20.74
N ILE A 867 11.43 -24.07 -20.44
CA ILE A 867 11.67 -25.36 -19.77
C ILE A 867 12.73 -26.14 -20.55
N TYR A 868 13.86 -26.47 -19.91
CA TYR A 868 14.96 -27.19 -20.55
C TYR A 868 14.55 -28.63 -20.91
N ALA A 869 14.99 -29.12 -22.07
CA ALA A 869 14.63 -30.46 -22.55
C ALA A 869 14.96 -31.59 -21.55
N ALA A 870 16.09 -31.49 -20.86
CA ALA A 870 16.49 -32.46 -19.83
C ALA A 870 15.60 -32.44 -18.58
N GLU A 871 15.04 -31.28 -18.22
CA GLU A 871 14.10 -31.14 -17.12
C GLU A 871 12.72 -31.67 -17.51
N GLU A 872 12.28 -31.42 -18.74
CA GLU A 872 11.03 -31.99 -19.26
C GLU A 872 11.10 -33.52 -19.37
N MET A 873 12.24 -34.10 -19.79
CA MET A 873 12.41 -35.56 -19.79
C MET A 873 12.36 -36.16 -18.38
N ARG A 874 13.06 -35.57 -17.40
CA ARG A 874 12.99 -36.01 -16.00
C ARG A 874 11.56 -35.92 -15.45
N ASN A 875 10.87 -34.81 -15.71
CA ASN A 875 9.48 -34.63 -15.31
C ASN A 875 8.54 -35.65 -15.96
N ALA A 876 8.73 -35.94 -17.26
CA ALA A 876 7.94 -36.95 -17.96
C ALA A 876 8.20 -38.36 -17.41
N ALA A 877 9.45 -38.71 -17.11
CA ALA A 877 9.82 -39.98 -16.47
C ALA A 877 9.14 -40.13 -15.12
N ALA A 878 9.18 -39.10 -14.27
CA ALA A 878 8.53 -39.11 -12.95
C ALA A 878 7.01 -39.29 -13.08
N VAL A 879 6.36 -38.51 -13.94
CA VAL A 879 4.90 -38.59 -14.14
C VAL A 879 4.49 -39.96 -14.70
N VAL A 880 5.20 -40.48 -15.71
CA VAL A 880 4.92 -41.80 -16.28
C VAL A 880 5.14 -42.90 -15.25
N SER A 881 6.20 -42.82 -14.44
CA SER A 881 6.45 -43.77 -13.35
C SER A 881 5.28 -43.81 -12.37
N VAL A 882 4.82 -42.64 -11.90
CA VAL A 882 3.67 -42.53 -10.98
C VAL A 882 2.38 -43.06 -11.63
N LEU A 883 2.13 -42.75 -12.90
CA LEU A 883 0.96 -43.26 -13.62
C LEU A 883 1.01 -44.78 -13.77
N ARG A 884 2.17 -45.37 -14.09
CA ARG A 884 2.37 -46.82 -14.22
C ARG A 884 2.26 -47.57 -12.91
N GLU A 885 2.86 -47.03 -11.86
CA GLU A 885 2.77 -47.59 -10.50
C GLU A 885 1.30 -47.64 -10.07
N ARG A 886 0.56 -46.53 -10.27
CA ARG A 886 -0.87 -46.48 -9.98
C ARG A 886 -1.69 -47.44 -10.85
N ALA A 887 -1.42 -47.52 -12.15
CA ALA A 887 -2.09 -48.48 -13.03
C ALA A 887 -1.84 -49.93 -12.59
N GLY A 888 -0.60 -50.28 -12.24
CA GLY A 888 -0.21 -51.63 -11.81
C GLY A 888 -0.79 -52.06 -10.46
N LEU A 889 -1.11 -51.11 -9.58
CA LEU A 889 -1.77 -51.40 -8.30
C LEU A 889 -3.24 -51.78 -8.47
N TRP A 890 -3.91 -51.35 -9.54
CA TRP A 890 -5.38 -51.34 -9.56
C TRP A 890 -6.06 -51.75 -10.87
N MET A 891 -5.37 -51.73 -12.01
CA MET A 891 -5.91 -52.21 -13.27
C MET A 891 -5.64 -53.69 -13.47
N ALA A 892 -6.51 -54.39 -14.19
CA ALA A 892 -6.19 -55.73 -14.66
C ALA A 892 -4.96 -55.64 -15.58
N ALA A 893 -3.98 -56.53 -15.37
CA ALA A 893 -2.74 -56.55 -16.16
C ALA A 893 -2.99 -56.55 -17.69
N ARG A 894 -4.10 -57.14 -18.13
CA ARG A 894 -4.55 -57.12 -19.53
C ARG A 894 -4.91 -55.72 -20.03
N ASP A 895 -5.63 -54.94 -19.23
CA ASP A 895 -6.11 -53.61 -19.62
C ASP A 895 -4.97 -52.58 -19.54
N GLN A 896 -4.07 -52.73 -18.55
CA GLN A 896 -2.83 -51.96 -18.51
C GLN A 896 -1.96 -52.25 -19.73
N ALA A 897 -1.73 -53.53 -20.05
CA ALA A 897 -0.94 -53.92 -21.22
C ALA A 897 -1.57 -53.42 -22.52
N ALA A 898 -2.91 -53.40 -22.64
CA ALA A 898 -3.60 -52.86 -23.80
C ALA A 898 -3.43 -51.34 -23.94
N ALA A 899 -3.48 -50.59 -22.83
CA ALA A 899 -3.24 -49.15 -22.83
C ALA A 899 -1.77 -48.79 -23.13
N GLU A 900 -0.81 -49.60 -22.66
CA GLU A 900 0.63 -49.41 -22.88
C GLU A 900 1.11 -49.88 -24.25
N ASP A 901 0.40 -50.77 -24.94
CA ASP A 901 0.83 -51.41 -26.20
C ASP A 901 1.22 -50.38 -27.28
N ARG A 902 0.49 -49.26 -27.32
CA ARG A 902 0.73 -48.17 -28.27
C ARG A 902 2.01 -47.36 -28.00
N TYR A 903 2.53 -47.40 -26.76
CA TYR A 903 3.65 -46.59 -26.31
C TYR A 903 4.83 -47.43 -25.83
N ARG A 904 4.90 -48.71 -26.25
CA ARG A 904 5.90 -49.66 -25.75
C ARG A 904 7.33 -49.16 -25.97
N THR A 905 7.60 -48.57 -27.14
CA THR A 905 8.93 -48.04 -27.50
C THR A 905 9.29 -46.81 -26.67
N GLU A 906 8.34 -45.89 -26.54
CA GLU A 906 8.42 -44.65 -25.76
C GLU A 906 8.69 -44.95 -24.27
N LEU A 907 7.98 -45.94 -23.72
CA LEU A 907 8.15 -46.41 -22.35
C LEU A 907 9.52 -47.05 -22.12
N THR A 908 10.07 -47.78 -23.09
CA THR A 908 11.42 -48.36 -22.97
C THR A 908 12.51 -47.29 -22.97
N VAL A 909 12.37 -46.24 -23.79
CA VAL A 909 13.33 -45.13 -23.84
C VAL A 909 13.30 -44.34 -22.51
N LEU A 910 12.13 -43.99 -22.01
CA LEU A 910 11.99 -43.26 -20.73
C LEU A 910 12.39 -44.06 -19.49
N ALA A 911 12.34 -45.39 -19.55
CA ALA A 911 12.86 -46.24 -18.47
C ALA A 911 14.40 -46.34 -18.46
N SER A 912 15.05 -45.96 -19.57
CA SER A 912 16.51 -45.96 -19.73
C SER A 912 17.17 -44.59 -19.58
N ALA A 913 16.38 -43.52 -19.64
CA ALA A 913 16.78 -42.12 -19.43
C ALA A 913 16.61 -41.73 -17.96
#